data_AF-A0A7S0DYC2-F1
#
_entry.id   AF-A0A7S0DYC2-F1
#
_cell.length_a   1.000
_cell.length_b   1.000
_cell.length_c   1.000
_cell.angle_alpha   90.00
_cell.angle_beta   90.00
_cell.angle_gamma   90.00
#
_symmetry.space_group_name_H-M   'P 1'
#
loop_
_entity.id
_entity.type
_entity.pdbx_description
1 polymer ?
#
loop_
_entity_poly.entity_id
_entity_poly.type
_entity_poly.pdbx_seq_one_letter_code
_entity_poly.pdbx_strand_id
1 'polypeptide(L)'
;AEQSCRHGEIRMRQMKAICAFLLVLFCFTAPARACGGACAEYDHAPAFDSSSRPPSASVLGRATWTMLHTTAAYLPQELLQQELKGFQDLVSSVKFMYPGKGGTLVSALLDQPAVRVEFSQLRSAEDAQLFVWKLHNMVSAEIFPTRSPFPASIGISVDRFKRGTTTPLQLGELGRAVRDEIVQALRARWRMADGLVVDPLEQRDARDLPPDRTMLGRAFWTYMHTSSIYMQQQPDAQALAAFRSIFESIYQVFPCPVCRSHFRSFYLDEQLQAELSALRSKHDAILFAWKLHNVVTAWGIRRDGWDRSVFPREFGFNASLFLLPTSSSSSPQIRLDRVCETMRPDCMTRPMRRALIADIQARWQIEGGVDQPLEDTPPAACDPPRQGQPILQVDMYVMGKCPWCGKALQDVEDKLKCEFSCEEDGRRVEGRLDFRLHMVGLNDGSYEKPELQAIHGTSELAGEKLELCARQHYARDYQYVKFISCMDRNVSAIPLLAPQCASEAAMDIDLLVSCANGNGEQLVAASYGYSSWMGVTTTPSFVLNRRKKIAGMPSNFSSILCQQLASSAAELQSSRLTQLHTSEESSARRERVSEMQTASAKRLKGAKRRRSIASEVEVVREPSYDVGSGDLQGIEEEADKSKVLFQASIWSLIALAFCVLMLSPFVVLLWMRRRLGKGERRSLLRQGSR
;
A
#
# COMPACT_ATOMS: atom_id res chain seq x y z
N ALA A 1 -69.16 -24.58 -25.40
CA ALA A 1 -68.60 -24.03 -24.16
C ALA A 1 -67.29 -24.73 -23.74
N GLU A 2 -67.11 -26.04 -23.92
CA GLU A 2 -65.87 -26.75 -23.54
C GLU A 2 -64.66 -26.57 -24.48
N GLN A 3 -64.84 -26.16 -25.75
CA GLN A 3 -63.72 -25.84 -26.65
C GLN A 3 -63.09 -24.47 -26.37
N SER A 4 -63.79 -23.57 -25.66
CA SER A 4 -63.27 -22.25 -25.29
C SER A 4 -62.38 -22.29 -24.04
N CYS A 5 -62.58 -23.26 -23.14
CA CYS A 5 -61.75 -23.44 -21.95
C CYS A 5 -60.36 -24.05 -22.23
N ARG A 6 -60.22 -24.90 -23.26
CA ARG A 6 -58.91 -25.51 -23.60
C ARG A 6 -57.95 -24.56 -24.32
N HIS A 7 -58.44 -23.51 -24.99
CA HIS A 7 -57.59 -22.46 -25.57
C HIS A 7 -57.13 -21.43 -24.54
N GLY A 8 -57.82 -21.30 -23.42
CA GLY A 8 -57.45 -20.42 -22.30
C GLY A 8 -56.23 -20.93 -21.52
N GLU A 9 -56.17 -22.23 -21.22
CA GLU A 9 -55.05 -22.82 -20.45
C GLU A 9 -53.73 -22.85 -21.21
N ILE A 10 -53.75 -23.07 -22.53
CA ILE A 10 -52.53 -23.07 -23.36
C ILE A 10 -51.98 -21.64 -23.49
N ARG A 11 -52.84 -20.63 -23.66
CA ARG A 11 -52.42 -19.22 -23.66
C ARG A 11 -51.90 -18.77 -22.30
N MET A 12 -52.48 -19.25 -21.19
CA MET A 12 -52.02 -18.89 -19.84
C MET A 12 -50.67 -19.54 -19.48
N ARG A 13 -50.40 -20.77 -19.93
CA ARG A 13 -49.09 -21.43 -19.76
C ARG A 13 -48.01 -20.80 -20.65
N GLN A 14 -48.35 -20.40 -21.88
CA GLN A 14 -47.44 -19.65 -22.74
C GLN A 14 -47.17 -18.22 -22.21
N MET A 15 -48.18 -17.52 -21.65
CA MET A 15 -47.97 -16.22 -21.01
C MET A 15 -47.14 -16.31 -19.73
N LYS A 16 -47.28 -17.38 -18.93
CA LYS A 16 -46.44 -17.61 -17.75
C LYS A 16 -44.99 -17.96 -18.12
N ALA A 17 -44.78 -18.73 -19.19
CA ALA A 17 -43.45 -19.02 -19.71
C ALA A 17 -42.79 -17.78 -20.34
N ILE A 18 -43.55 -16.95 -21.06
CA ILE A 18 -43.06 -15.68 -21.64
C ILE A 18 -42.83 -14.64 -20.54
N CYS A 19 -43.67 -14.55 -19.51
CA CYS A 19 -43.43 -13.67 -18.36
C CYS A 19 -42.24 -14.13 -17.51
N ALA A 20 -42.04 -15.44 -17.31
CA ALA A 20 -40.86 -15.97 -16.61
C ALA A 20 -39.57 -15.76 -17.43
N PHE A 21 -39.64 -15.91 -18.76
CA PHE A 21 -38.51 -15.67 -19.65
C PHE A 21 -38.18 -14.17 -19.78
N LEU A 22 -39.20 -13.29 -19.77
CA LEU A 22 -39.02 -11.84 -19.76
C LEU A 22 -38.58 -11.31 -18.38
N LEU A 23 -38.99 -11.93 -17.27
CA LEU A 23 -38.47 -11.63 -15.92
C LEU A 23 -37.01 -12.04 -15.77
N VAL A 24 -36.61 -13.17 -16.39
CA VAL A 24 -35.21 -13.59 -16.44
C VAL A 24 -34.38 -12.72 -17.39
N LEU A 25 -34.93 -12.26 -18.53
CA LEU A 25 -34.24 -11.31 -19.41
C LEU A 25 -34.12 -9.90 -18.79
N PHE A 26 -35.13 -9.42 -18.05
CA PHE A 26 -35.07 -8.13 -17.35
C PHE A 26 -34.15 -8.14 -16.11
N CYS A 27 -33.84 -9.32 -15.57
CA CYS A 27 -32.80 -9.47 -14.54
C CYS A 27 -31.37 -9.42 -15.09
N PHE A 28 -31.16 -9.47 -16.42
CA PHE A 28 -29.82 -9.47 -17.02
C PHE A 28 -29.48 -8.25 -17.88
N THR A 29 -30.39 -7.32 -18.12
CA THR A 29 -30.09 -6.08 -18.87
C THR A 29 -30.85 -4.87 -18.35
N ALA A 30 -30.43 -4.31 -17.20
CA ALA A 30 -30.72 -2.93 -16.85
C ALA A 30 -29.43 -2.27 -16.32
N PRO A 31 -29.00 -1.13 -16.89
CA PRO A 31 -27.79 -0.45 -16.45
C PRO A 31 -28.00 0.15 -15.06
N ALA A 32 -27.07 -0.14 -14.15
CA ALA A 32 -27.01 0.48 -12.84
C ALA A 32 -26.90 2.01 -12.96
N ARG A 33 -27.98 2.73 -12.65
CA ARG A 33 -27.95 4.17 -12.37
C ARG A 33 -28.95 4.51 -11.27
N ALA A 34 -28.47 4.45 -10.03
CA ALA A 34 -28.84 5.36 -8.93
C ALA A 34 -27.95 5.09 -7.69
N CYS A 35 -26.63 5.31 -7.82
CA CYS A 35 -25.84 5.82 -6.69
C CYS A 35 -25.59 7.30 -7.01
N GLY A 36 -26.46 8.16 -6.50
CA GLY A 36 -26.25 9.60 -6.50
C GLY A 36 -25.12 9.93 -5.52
N GLY A 37 -24.04 10.51 -6.02
CA GLY A 37 -23.03 11.22 -5.24
C GLY A 37 -22.13 10.34 -4.36
N ALA A 38 -21.22 9.57 -4.97
CA ALA A 38 -19.96 9.08 -4.35
C ALA A 38 -19.07 8.23 -5.29
N CYS A 39 -19.49 7.94 -6.52
CA CYS A 39 -18.78 6.99 -7.41
C CYS A 39 -18.18 7.62 -8.67
N ALA A 40 -17.91 8.92 -8.68
CA ALA A 40 -17.25 9.62 -9.79
C ALA A 40 -15.88 10.14 -9.33
N GLU A 41 -14.95 9.21 -9.08
CA GLU A 41 -13.49 9.37 -9.10
C GLU A 41 -12.87 8.02 -8.73
N TYR A 42 -12.85 7.08 -9.67
CA TYR A 42 -12.14 5.80 -9.55
C TYR A 42 -11.24 5.54 -10.77
N ASP A 43 -10.68 6.59 -11.37
CA ASP A 43 -9.63 6.50 -12.41
C ASP A 43 -8.21 6.44 -11.82
N HIS A 44 -8.08 6.43 -10.49
CA HIS A 44 -6.80 6.21 -9.83
C HIS A 44 -6.95 4.99 -8.92
N ALA A 45 -6.56 3.82 -9.45
CA ALA A 45 -6.18 2.71 -8.60
C ALA A 45 -5.23 3.28 -7.52
N PRO A 46 -5.44 2.99 -6.22
CA PRO A 46 -4.64 3.59 -5.17
C PRO A 46 -3.18 3.30 -5.48
N ALA A 47 -2.41 4.34 -5.75
CA ALA A 47 -1.01 4.22 -6.12
C ALA A 47 -0.27 3.47 -4.99
N PHE A 48 0.80 2.75 -5.33
CA PHE A 48 1.92 2.57 -4.39
C PHE A 48 2.18 3.92 -3.72
N ASP A 49 1.72 4.08 -2.47
CA ASP A 49 1.80 5.30 -1.64
C ASP A 49 1.84 6.66 -2.36
N SER A 50 1.16 6.87 -3.50
CA SER A 50 1.38 8.03 -4.40
C SER A 50 2.84 8.31 -4.85
N SER A 51 3.86 7.62 -4.34
CA SER A 51 5.26 8.03 -4.52
C SER A 51 6.13 7.06 -5.31
N SER A 52 5.58 5.93 -5.79
CA SER A 52 6.30 4.95 -6.64
C SER A 52 7.64 4.52 -6.04
N ARG A 53 7.72 4.49 -4.70
CA ARG A 53 8.96 4.21 -3.98
C ARG A 53 9.15 2.71 -3.78
N PRO A 54 10.39 2.21 -3.88
CA PRO A 54 10.75 0.89 -3.39
C PRO A 54 10.33 0.70 -1.91
N PRO A 55 9.88 -0.51 -1.52
CA PRO A 55 9.46 -0.77 -0.14
C PRO A 55 10.66 -0.80 0.81
N SER A 56 10.56 -0.04 1.90
CA SER A 56 11.52 -0.08 3.01
C SER A 56 11.50 -1.42 3.77
N ALA A 57 12.52 -1.69 4.59
CA ALA A 57 12.50 -2.84 5.51
C ALA A 57 11.24 -2.87 6.40
N SER A 58 10.74 -1.70 6.83
CA SER A 58 9.51 -1.63 7.61
C SER A 58 8.26 -2.00 6.80
N VAL A 59 8.19 -1.57 5.53
CA VAL A 59 7.08 -1.87 4.62
C VAL A 59 7.10 -3.36 4.28
N LEU A 60 8.27 -3.91 3.97
CA LEU A 60 8.44 -5.33 3.71
C LEU A 60 8.10 -6.17 4.93
N GLY A 61 8.58 -5.80 6.12
CA GLY A 61 8.25 -6.48 7.36
C GLY A 61 6.75 -6.48 7.64
N ARG A 62 6.07 -5.34 7.47
CA ARG A 62 4.60 -5.26 7.57
C ARG A 62 3.93 -6.17 6.55
N ALA A 63 4.36 -6.16 5.29
CA ALA A 63 3.82 -7.02 4.25
C ALA A 63 3.98 -8.51 4.60
N THR A 64 5.17 -8.94 5.03
CA THR A 64 5.43 -10.32 5.45
C THR A 64 4.57 -10.75 6.63
N TRP A 65 4.44 -9.91 7.66
CA TRP A 65 3.59 -10.27 8.81
C TRP A 65 2.11 -10.25 8.49
N THR A 66 1.63 -9.29 7.70
CA THR A 66 0.26 -9.28 7.18
C THR A 66 -0.05 -10.53 6.39
N MET A 67 0.85 -10.94 5.50
CA MET A 67 0.76 -12.18 4.74
C MET A 67 0.65 -13.40 5.66
N LEU A 68 1.60 -13.59 6.59
CA LEU A 68 1.64 -14.77 7.44
C LEU A 68 0.47 -14.85 8.43
N HIS A 69 0.17 -13.75 9.13
CA HIS A 69 -0.91 -13.72 10.13
C HIS A 69 -2.28 -13.87 9.48
N THR A 70 -2.53 -13.21 8.34
CA THR A 70 -3.81 -13.36 7.63
C THR A 70 -3.95 -14.78 7.08
N THR A 71 -2.89 -15.37 6.51
CA THR A 71 -2.89 -16.80 6.16
C THR A 71 -3.25 -17.68 7.34
N ALA A 72 -2.56 -17.57 8.47
CA ALA A 72 -2.85 -18.38 9.64
C ALA A 72 -4.28 -18.18 10.18
N ALA A 73 -4.80 -16.95 10.17
CA ALA A 73 -6.13 -16.62 10.70
C ALA A 73 -7.31 -17.15 9.86
N TYR A 74 -7.08 -17.36 8.56
CA TYR A 74 -8.08 -17.84 7.59
C TYR A 74 -7.91 -19.31 7.20
N LEU A 75 -6.94 -20.02 7.77
CA LEU A 75 -6.83 -21.47 7.62
C LEU A 75 -8.10 -22.19 8.13
N PRO A 76 -8.50 -23.30 7.50
CA PRO A 76 -9.58 -24.14 8.03
C PRO A 76 -9.15 -24.78 9.36
N GLN A 77 -10.12 -25.04 10.24
CA GLN A 77 -9.83 -25.60 11.58
C GLN A 77 -9.05 -26.91 11.49
N GLU A 78 -9.51 -27.79 10.58
CA GLU A 78 -8.81 -29.02 10.21
C GLU A 78 -8.05 -28.79 8.91
N LEU A 79 -6.74 -29.00 8.96
CA LEU A 79 -5.85 -28.80 7.82
C LEU A 79 -5.69 -30.09 7.03
N LEU A 80 -5.89 -30.01 5.72
CA LEU A 80 -5.40 -31.05 4.82
C LEU A 80 -3.86 -31.04 4.81
N GLN A 81 -3.25 -32.19 4.53
CA GLN A 81 -1.77 -32.30 4.48
C GLN A 81 -1.14 -31.31 3.48
N GLN A 82 -1.81 -31.04 2.35
CA GLN A 82 -1.35 -30.08 1.35
C GLN A 82 -1.46 -28.62 1.85
N GLU A 83 -2.48 -28.31 2.64
CA GLU A 83 -2.65 -26.99 3.25
C GLU A 83 -1.60 -26.76 4.35
N LEU A 84 -1.38 -27.76 5.21
CA LEU A 84 -0.33 -27.72 6.21
C LEU A 84 1.05 -27.51 5.56
N LYS A 85 1.36 -28.31 4.52
CA LYS A 85 2.60 -28.15 3.77
C LYS A 85 2.70 -26.78 3.12
N GLY A 86 1.65 -26.30 2.45
CA GLY A 86 1.63 -24.97 1.83
C GLY A 86 1.86 -23.85 2.85
N PHE A 87 1.30 -23.97 4.06
CA PHE A 87 1.56 -23.01 5.12
C PHE A 87 3.01 -23.06 5.63
N GLN A 88 3.55 -24.27 5.85
CA GLN A 88 4.93 -24.45 6.27
C GLN A 88 5.92 -23.95 5.20
N ASP A 89 5.63 -24.20 3.93
CA ASP A 89 6.41 -23.69 2.80
C ASP A 89 6.40 -22.16 2.76
N LEU A 90 5.25 -21.52 3.02
CA LEU A 90 5.13 -20.07 3.08
C LEU A 90 5.98 -19.47 4.21
N VAL A 91 5.91 -20.02 5.42
CA VAL A 91 6.71 -19.58 6.56
C VAL A 91 8.20 -19.83 6.29
N SER A 92 8.54 -20.99 5.74
CA SER A 92 9.92 -21.34 5.39
C SER A 92 10.47 -20.46 4.26
N SER A 93 9.62 -19.92 3.39
CA SER A 93 10.10 -18.99 2.36
C SER A 93 10.79 -17.78 2.98
N VAL A 94 10.30 -17.27 4.12
CA VAL A 94 10.88 -16.10 4.81
C VAL A 94 12.32 -16.36 5.24
N LYS A 95 12.65 -17.59 5.63
CA LYS A 95 14.02 -18.00 5.99
C LYS A 95 15.03 -17.76 4.85
N PHE A 96 14.63 -18.06 3.62
CA PHE A 96 15.54 -18.07 2.46
C PHE A 96 15.40 -16.84 1.56
N MET A 97 14.25 -16.18 1.63
CA MET A 97 13.87 -15.14 0.67
C MET A 97 13.81 -13.75 1.29
N TYR A 98 13.64 -13.64 2.60
CA TYR A 98 13.57 -12.33 3.23
C TYR A 98 14.95 -11.66 3.14
N PRO A 99 15.04 -10.47 2.53
CA PRO A 99 16.31 -9.80 2.29
C PRO A 99 17.00 -9.31 3.55
N GLY A 100 18.32 -9.16 3.44
CA GLY A 100 19.14 -8.52 4.46
C GLY A 100 19.20 -9.29 5.79
N LYS A 101 19.43 -8.55 6.88
CA LYS A 101 19.60 -9.12 8.23
C LYS A 101 18.33 -9.77 8.77
N GLY A 102 17.16 -9.36 8.27
CA GLY A 102 15.87 -9.93 8.66
C GLY A 102 15.75 -11.42 8.31
N GLY A 103 16.19 -11.83 7.11
CA GLY A 103 16.17 -13.24 6.70
C GLY A 103 17.14 -14.09 7.50
N THR A 104 18.35 -13.59 7.75
CA THR A 104 19.34 -14.24 8.62
C THR A 104 18.80 -14.43 10.04
N LEU A 105 18.11 -13.42 10.58
CA LEU A 105 17.49 -13.50 11.90
C LEU A 105 16.39 -14.57 11.94
N VAL A 106 15.44 -14.54 11.00
CA VAL A 106 14.35 -15.53 10.92
C VAL A 106 14.91 -16.94 10.74
N SER A 107 15.94 -17.10 9.90
CA SER A 107 16.67 -18.35 9.71
C SER A 107 17.23 -18.88 11.02
N ALA A 108 17.96 -18.05 11.77
CA ALA A 108 18.53 -18.43 13.06
C ALA A 108 17.46 -18.76 14.12
N LEU A 109 16.28 -18.12 14.06
CA LEU A 109 15.17 -18.41 14.96
C LEU A 109 14.51 -19.76 14.62
N LEU A 110 14.22 -20.00 13.34
CA LEU A 110 13.59 -21.25 12.87
C LEU A 110 14.52 -22.47 13.01
N ASP A 111 15.83 -22.27 13.03
CA ASP A 111 16.81 -23.34 13.23
C ASP A 111 17.05 -23.73 14.69
N GLN A 112 16.45 -23.01 15.65
CA GLN A 112 16.48 -23.45 17.04
C GLN A 112 15.75 -24.79 17.19
N PRO A 113 16.33 -25.78 17.91
CA PRO A 113 15.73 -27.10 18.03
C PRO A 113 14.27 -27.10 18.50
N ALA A 114 13.96 -26.32 19.55
CA ALA A 114 12.60 -26.22 20.08
C ALA A 114 11.61 -25.64 19.07
N VAL A 115 11.99 -24.57 18.36
CA VAL A 115 11.16 -23.92 17.34
C VAL A 115 10.95 -24.84 16.14
N ARG A 116 11.99 -25.56 15.72
CA ARG A 116 11.91 -26.53 14.62
C ARG A 116 10.94 -27.67 14.92
N VAL A 117 10.99 -28.19 16.15
CA VAL A 117 10.06 -29.24 16.60
C VAL A 117 8.62 -28.73 16.57
N GLU A 118 8.34 -27.59 17.19
CA GLU A 118 7.00 -26.97 17.16
C GLU A 118 6.50 -26.72 15.73
N PHE A 119 7.36 -26.22 14.86
CA PHE A 119 7.03 -25.95 13.46
C PHE A 119 6.69 -27.21 12.67
N SER A 120 7.40 -28.31 12.92
CA SER A 120 7.13 -29.62 12.29
C SER A 120 5.85 -30.29 12.82
N GLN A 121 5.41 -29.89 14.01
CA GLN A 121 4.29 -30.48 14.73
C GLN A 121 2.96 -29.72 14.55
N LEU A 122 2.92 -28.65 13.75
CA LEU A 122 1.67 -27.95 13.44
C LEU A 122 0.62 -28.92 12.87
N ARG A 123 -0.60 -28.90 13.41
CA ARG A 123 -1.72 -29.75 12.95
C ARG A 123 -3.01 -28.98 12.65
N SER A 124 -3.17 -27.79 13.23
CA SER A 124 -4.41 -27.02 13.14
C SER A 124 -4.18 -25.55 12.76
N ALA A 125 -5.25 -24.85 12.41
CA ALA A 125 -5.21 -23.39 12.26
C ALA A 125 -4.83 -22.67 13.56
N GLU A 126 -5.17 -23.23 14.73
CA GLU A 126 -4.76 -22.69 16.02
C GLU A 126 -3.24 -22.77 16.18
N ASP A 127 -2.63 -23.93 15.91
CA ASP A 127 -1.18 -24.11 15.99
C ASP A 127 -0.46 -23.13 15.05
N ALA A 128 -0.97 -22.98 13.82
CA ALA A 128 -0.44 -22.04 12.85
C ALA A 128 -0.47 -20.58 13.35
N GLN A 129 -1.59 -20.14 13.95
CA GLN A 129 -1.74 -18.82 14.54
C GLN A 129 -0.76 -18.60 15.71
N LEU A 130 -0.70 -19.56 16.63
CA LEU A 130 0.22 -19.51 17.78
C LEU A 130 1.68 -19.52 17.32
N PHE A 131 2.02 -20.30 16.30
CA PHE A 131 3.38 -20.35 15.79
C PHE A 131 3.82 -19.02 15.17
N VAL A 132 3.02 -18.44 14.26
CA VAL A 132 3.34 -17.15 13.64
C VAL A 132 3.37 -16.03 14.69
N TRP A 133 2.49 -16.08 15.68
CA TRP A 133 2.52 -15.18 16.84
C TRP A 133 3.82 -15.27 17.63
N LYS A 134 4.25 -16.49 17.99
CA LYS A 134 5.51 -16.72 18.70
C LYS A 134 6.68 -16.22 17.88
N LEU A 135 6.76 -16.61 16.60
CA LEU A 135 7.84 -16.20 15.70
C LEU A 135 7.92 -14.67 15.56
N HIS A 136 6.78 -13.99 15.41
CA HIS A 136 6.73 -12.53 15.32
C HIS A 136 7.21 -11.85 16.61
N ASN A 137 6.83 -12.37 17.78
CA ASN A 137 7.32 -11.86 19.06
C ASN A 137 8.82 -12.15 19.27
N MET A 138 9.33 -13.30 18.80
CA MET A 138 10.78 -13.60 18.82
C MET A 138 11.56 -12.60 17.96
N VAL A 139 11.12 -12.35 16.72
CA VAL A 139 11.74 -11.32 15.87
C VAL A 139 11.66 -9.94 16.53
N SER A 140 10.51 -9.59 17.10
CA SER A 140 10.32 -8.30 17.77
C SER A 140 11.20 -8.14 19.01
N ALA A 141 11.43 -9.21 19.79
CA ALA A 141 12.26 -9.19 20.97
C ALA A 141 13.76 -8.98 20.64
N GLU A 142 14.20 -9.45 19.47
CA GLU A 142 15.56 -9.26 18.99
C GLU A 142 15.80 -7.85 18.43
N ILE A 143 14.79 -7.29 17.74
CA ILE A 143 14.90 -5.95 17.13
C ILE A 143 14.57 -4.84 18.14
N PHE A 144 13.59 -5.07 19.02
CA PHE A 144 13.05 -4.12 19.98
C PHE A 144 13.00 -4.73 21.39
N PRO A 145 14.14 -4.91 22.06
CA PRO A 145 14.23 -5.67 23.31
C PRO A 145 13.46 -5.07 24.48
N THR A 146 13.02 -3.81 24.36
CA THR A 146 12.23 -3.10 25.38
C THR A 146 10.73 -3.10 25.08
N ARG A 147 10.30 -3.56 23.90
CA ARG A 147 8.89 -3.56 23.51
C ARG A 147 8.18 -4.76 24.14
N SER A 148 7.06 -4.50 24.81
CA SER A 148 6.21 -5.58 25.35
C SER A 148 5.71 -6.49 24.21
N PRO A 149 5.71 -7.82 24.40
CA PRO A 149 5.17 -8.73 23.42
C PRO A 149 3.65 -8.54 23.28
N PHE A 150 3.13 -8.83 22.10
CA PHE A 150 1.69 -8.81 21.85
C PHE A 150 1.08 -10.17 22.21
N PRO A 151 -0.17 -10.24 22.71
CA PRO A 151 -0.86 -9.15 23.39
C PRO A 151 -0.25 -8.92 24.77
N ALA A 152 -0.16 -7.65 25.18
CA ALA A 152 0.45 -7.28 26.45
C ALA A 152 -0.34 -7.81 27.67
N SER A 153 -1.63 -8.11 27.49
CA SER A 153 -2.54 -8.58 28.55
C SER A 153 -2.12 -9.89 29.19
N ILE A 154 -1.39 -10.74 28.47
CA ILE A 154 -0.98 -12.07 28.96
C ILE A 154 0.20 -11.97 29.96
N GLY A 155 0.93 -10.85 29.96
CA GLY A 155 2.03 -10.64 30.91
C GLY A 155 3.25 -11.56 30.70
N ILE A 156 3.44 -12.12 29.50
CA ILE A 156 4.65 -12.88 29.17
C ILE A 156 5.83 -11.91 29.03
N SER A 157 6.93 -12.16 29.72
CA SER A 157 8.16 -11.35 29.57
C SER A 157 8.77 -11.49 28.18
N VAL A 158 9.27 -10.37 27.64
CA VAL A 158 10.02 -10.31 26.37
C VAL A 158 11.24 -11.24 26.36
N ASP A 159 11.85 -11.50 27.51
CA ASP A 159 13.04 -12.37 27.63
C ASP A 159 12.76 -13.83 27.28
N ARG A 160 11.49 -14.27 27.37
CA ARG A 160 11.11 -15.63 26.94
C ARG A 160 11.09 -15.80 25.42
N PHE A 161 11.16 -14.70 24.67
CA PHE A 161 11.18 -14.69 23.20
C PHE A 161 12.58 -14.46 22.62
N LYS A 162 13.56 -14.07 23.43
CA LYS A 162 14.94 -13.82 22.99
C LYS A 162 15.69 -15.12 22.69
N ARG A 163 16.64 -15.05 21.75
CA ARG A 163 17.57 -16.15 21.47
C ARG A 163 18.51 -16.37 22.63
N GLY A 164 18.86 -17.62 22.89
CA GLY A 164 19.81 -17.99 23.95
C GLY A 164 19.28 -17.84 25.38
N THR A 165 18.00 -17.51 25.55
CA THR A 165 17.37 -17.51 26.88
C THR A 165 17.37 -18.91 27.49
N THR A 166 17.52 -19.00 28.80
CA THR A 166 17.52 -20.28 29.54
C THR A 166 16.14 -20.89 29.65
N THR A 167 15.09 -20.07 29.51
CA THR A 167 13.68 -20.49 29.63
C THR A 167 12.86 -19.99 28.44
N PRO A 168 13.14 -20.50 27.21
CA PRO A 168 12.40 -20.07 26.02
C PRO A 168 10.93 -20.44 26.16
N LEU A 169 10.04 -19.60 25.64
CA LEU A 169 8.61 -19.92 25.60
C LEU A 169 8.39 -21.17 24.73
N GLN A 170 7.79 -22.23 25.27
CA GLN A 170 7.34 -23.37 24.47
C GLN A 170 5.82 -23.33 24.28
N LEU A 171 5.33 -23.54 23.06
CA LEU A 171 3.89 -23.51 22.78
C LEU A 171 3.14 -24.63 23.52
N GLY A 172 3.78 -25.79 23.72
CA GLY A 172 3.21 -26.91 24.47
C GLY A 172 3.00 -26.63 25.96
N GLU A 173 3.70 -25.65 26.53
CA GLU A 173 3.54 -25.25 27.94
C GLU A 173 2.39 -24.28 28.17
N LEU A 174 1.82 -23.70 27.10
CA LEU A 174 0.73 -22.75 27.21
C LEU A 174 -0.57 -23.47 27.59
N GLY A 175 -1.11 -23.14 28.76
CA GLY A 175 -2.44 -23.57 29.17
C GLY A 175 -3.53 -23.08 28.21
N ARG A 176 -4.64 -23.84 28.13
CA ARG A 176 -5.73 -23.58 27.18
C ARG A 176 -6.28 -22.14 27.25
N ALA A 177 -6.50 -21.62 28.46
CA ALA A 177 -7.00 -20.26 28.66
C ALA A 177 -6.07 -19.19 28.03
N VAL A 178 -4.76 -19.36 28.18
CA VAL A 178 -3.76 -18.44 27.58
C VAL A 178 -3.76 -18.56 26.06
N ARG A 179 -3.84 -19.78 25.51
CA ARG A 179 -3.95 -20.00 24.07
C ARG A 179 -5.20 -19.34 23.49
N ASP A 180 -6.35 -19.52 24.14
CA ASP A 180 -7.62 -18.92 23.73
C ASP A 180 -7.53 -17.40 23.72
N GLU A 181 -6.93 -16.78 24.75
CA GLU A 181 -6.70 -15.34 24.81
C GLU A 181 -5.81 -14.83 23.66
N ILE A 182 -4.70 -15.52 23.37
CA ILE A 182 -3.80 -15.18 22.24
C ILE A 182 -4.58 -15.23 20.93
N VAL A 183 -5.28 -16.34 20.68
CA VAL A 183 -5.98 -16.60 19.42
C VAL A 183 -7.13 -15.61 19.25
N GLN A 184 -7.85 -15.26 20.33
CA GLN A 184 -8.88 -14.23 20.28
C GLN A 184 -8.30 -12.86 19.91
N ALA A 185 -7.18 -12.47 20.54
CA ALA A 185 -6.50 -11.21 20.23
C ALA A 185 -5.98 -11.18 18.78
N LEU A 186 -5.48 -12.30 18.27
CA LEU A 186 -5.05 -12.42 16.87
C LEU A 186 -6.23 -12.32 15.91
N ARG A 187 -7.35 -13.01 16.17
CA ARG A 187 -8.54 -12.95 15.32
C ARG A 187 -9.13 -11.54 15.27
N ALA A 188 -9.21 -10.85 16.40
CA ALA A 188 -9.67 -9.46 16.45
C ALA A 188 -8.83 -8.52 15.57
N ARG A 189 -7.52 -8.80 15.43
CA ARG A 189 -6.59 -8.01 14.63
C ARG A 189 -6.52 -8.41 13.15
N TRP A 190 -6.66 -9.69 12.83
CA TRP A 190 -6.31 -10.23 11.51
C TRP A 190 -7.47 -10.86 10.75
N ARG A 191 -8.64 -11.03 11.39
CA ARG A 191 -9.82 -11.64 10.77
C ARG A 191 -10.98 -10.67 10.74
N MET A 192 -11.57 -10.48 9.56
CA MET A 192 -12.80 -9.71 9.42
C MET A 192 -14.01 -10.58 9.76
N ALA A 193 -15.01 -9.99 10.42
CA ALA A 193 -16.25 -10.67 10.77
C ALA A 193 -16.96 -11.22 9.51
N ASP A 194 -16.99 -10.43 8.45
CA ASP A 194 -17.63 -10.77 7.18
C ASP A 194 -16.69 -11.48 6.18
N GLY A 195 -15.51 -11.91 6.63
CA GLY A 195 -14.45 -12.42 5.77
C GLY A 195 -13.82 -11.32 4.90
N LEU A 196 -12.96 -11.69 3.94
CA LEU A 196 -12.19 -10.73 3.12
C LEU A 196 -13.08 -9.99 2.11
N VAL A 197 -13.44 -8.75 2.42
CA VAL A 197 -14.13 -7.78 1.54
C VAL A 197 -13.14 -6.83 0.84
N VAL A 198 -13.64 -5.99 -0.06
CA VAL A 198 -12.88 -4.88 -0.68
C VAL A 198 -13.39 -3.58 -0.13
N ASP A 199 -12.51 -2.79 0.47
CA ASP A 199 -12.84 -1.46 0.96
C ASP A 199 -11.75 -0.43 0.57
N PRO A 200 -12.06 0.88 0.59
CA PRO A 200 -11.05 1.92 0.34
C PRO A 200 -9.89 1.84 1.34
N LEU A 201 -8.65 1.75 0.82
CA LEU A 201 -7.43 1.48 1.59
C LEU A 201 -7.08 2.58 2.61
N GLU A 202 -7.23 3.85 2.23
CA GLU A 202 -6.67 4.99 2.96
C GLU A 202 -7.20 5.13 4.40
N GLN A 203 -8.41 4.65 4.66
CA GLN A 203 -9.02 4.72 5.98
C GLN A 203 -8.71 3.51 6.87
N ARG A 204 -8.20 2.40 6.30
CA ARG A 204 -8.07 1.13 7.02
C ARG A 204 -6.76 1.02 7.78
N ASP A 205 -5.65 1.33 7.13
CA ASP A 205 -4.32 1.31 7.75
C ASP A 205 -4.28 2.27 8.95
N ALA A 206 -4.89 3.45 8.83
CA ALA A 206 -4.96 4.43 9.91
C ALA A 206 -5.80 4.00 11.13
N ARG A 207 -6.67 3.00 10.96
CA ARG A 207 -7.60 2.51 11.99
C ARG A 207 -7.21 1.14 12.55
N ASP A 208 -6.04 0.61 12.19
CA ASP A 208 -5.58 -0.73 12.56
C ASP A 208 -6.64 -1.83 12.29
N LEU A 209 -7.40 -1.68 11.20
CA LEU A 209 -8.43 -2.65 10.83
C LEU A 209 -7.79 -3.94 10.28
N PRO A 210 -8.46 -5.10 10.44
CA PRO A 210 -7.99 -6.32 9.82
C PRO A 210 -7.79 -6.16 8.30
N PRO A 211 -6.77 -6.82 7.72
CA PRO A 211 -6.49 -6.69 6.30
C PRO A 211 -7.68 -7.12 5.44
N ASP A 212 -7.97 -6.30 4.43
CA ASP A 212 -8.96 -6.62 3.41
C ASP A 212 -8.33 -7.42 2.25
N ARG A 213 -9.13 -7.75 1.24
CA ARG A 213 -8.65 -8.47 0.05
C ARG A 213 -7.52 -7.71 -0.67
N THR A 214 -7.60 -6.38 -0.69
CA THR A 214 -6.65 -5.51 -1.39
C THR A 214 -5.32 -5.42 -0.65
N MET A 215 -5.35 -5.17 0.66
CA MET A 215 -4.19 -5.16 1.54
C MET A 215 -3.46 -6.49 1.52
N LEU A 216 -4.21 -7.60 1.56
CA LEU A 216 -3.62 -8.94 1.47
C LEU A 216 -2.92 -9.17 0.13
N GLY A 217 -3.57 -8.81 -0.99
CA GLY A 217 -2.94 -8.89 -2.31
C GLY A 217 -1.66 -8.07 -2.38
N ARG A 218 -1.68 -6.82 -1.88
CA ARG A 218 -0.50 -5.96 -1.79
C ARG A 218 0.61 -6.58 -0.96
N ALA A 219 0.29 -7.14 0.21
CA ALA A 219 1.27 -7.77 1.08
C ALA A 219 2.02 -8.92 0.38
N PHE A 220 1.29 -9.80 -0.31
CA PHE A 220 1.88 -10.90 -1.08
C PHE A 220 2.72 -10.38 -2.26
N TRP A 221 2.22 -9.42 -3.04
CA TRP A 221 2.97 -8.88 -4.17
C TRP A 221 4.22 -8.12 -3.73
N THR A 222 4.12 -7.31 -2.67
CA THR A 222 5.27 -6.63 -2.07
C THR A 222 6.33 -7.63 -1.64
N TYR A 223 5.94 -8.67 -0.91
CA TYR A 223 6.89 -9.71 -0.50
C TYR A 223 7.54 -10.42 -1.69
N MET A 224 6.76 -10.85 -2.69
CA MET A 224 7.29 -11.57 -3.86
C MET A 224 8.24 -10.72 -4.71
N HIS A 225 7.82 -9.52 -5.10
CA HIS A 225 8.65 -8.63 -5.93
C HIS A 225 9.93 -8.26 -5.20
N THR A 226 9.83 -7.76 -3.96
CA THR A 226 11.02 -7.42 -3.17
C THR A 226 11.97 -8.61 -2.98
N SER A 227 11.43 -9.80 -2.66
CA SER A 227 12.27 -11.00 -2.49
C SER A 227 12.99 -11.40 -3.79
N SER A 228 12.33 -11.30 -4.94
CA SER A 228 12.97 -11.57 -6.24
C SER A 228 14.07 -10.55 -6.58
N ILE A 229 13.91 -9.30 -6.16
CA ILE A 229 14.81 -8.18 -6.47
C ILE A 229 16.06 -8.20 -5.59
N TYR A 230 15.96 -8.73 -4.38
CA TYR A 230 17.11 -8.88 -3.48
C TYR A 230 17.72 -10.29 -3.48
N MET A 231 17.20 -11.17 -4.32
CA MET A 231 17.81 -12.48 -4.57
C MET A 231 19.23 -12.31 -5.14
N GLN A 232 20.14 -13.21 -4.79
CA GLN A 232 21.48 -13.26 -5.39
C GLN A 232 21.37 -13.50 -6.90
N GLN A 233 22.30 -12.95 -7.69
CA GLN A 233 22.26 -13.11 -9.15
C GLN A 233 22.19 -14.59 -9.59
N GLN A 234 22.93 -15.46 -8.89
CA GLN A 234 22.87 -16.91 -9.00
C GLN A 234 22.40 -17.48 -7.66
N PRO A 235 21.08 -17.61 -7.44
CA PRO A 235 20.54 -18.08 -6.18
C PRO A 235 20.81 -19.58 -6.04
N ASP A 236 21.03 -20.03 -4.81
CA ASP A 236 21.17 -21.46 -4.54
C ASP A 236 19.85 -22.22 -4.72
N ALA A 237 19.94 -23.55 -4.68
CA ALA A 237 18.78 -24.42 -4.87
C ALA A 237 17.69 -24.22 -3.79
N GLN A 238 18.06 -23.85 -2.56
CA GLN A 238 17.11 -23.63 -1.46
C GLN A 238 16.35 -22.33 -1.66
N ALA A 239 17.02 -21.25 -2.05
CA ALA A 239 16.39 -19.97 -2.40
C ALA A 239 15.44 -20.14 -3.59
N LEU A 240 15.84 -20.84 -4.65
CA LEU A 240 14.94 -21.11 -5.78
C LEU A 240 13.74 -21.99 -5.38
N ALA A 241 13.95 -23.01 -4.53
CA ALA A 241 12.87 -23.84 -4.03
C ALA A 241 11.88 -23.04 -3.16
N ALA A 242 12.40 -22.18 -2.28
CA ALA A 242 11.61 -21.28 -1.44
C ALA A 242 10.83 -20.25 -2.26
N PHE A 243 11.42 -19.70 -3.32
CA PHE A 243 10.72 -18.79 -4.24
C PHE A 243 9.55 -19.50 -4.94
N ARG A 244 9.79 -20.71 -5.46
CA ARG A 244 8.75 -21.53 -6.09
C ARG A 244 7.63 -21.88 -5.12
N SER A 245 7.97 -22.21 -3.87
CA SER A 245 7.01 -22.64 -2.87
C SER A 245 6.02 -21.55 -2.46
N ILE A 246 6.35 -20.26 -2.65
CA ILE A 246 5.41 -19.15 -2.42
C ILE A 246 4.18 -19.30 -3.32
N PHE A 247 4.36 -19.64 -4.60
CA PHE A 247 3.23 -19.79 -5.54
C PHE A 247 2.39 -21.04 -5.24
N GLU A 248 3.03 -22.13 -4.83
CA GLU A 248 2.33 -23.31 -4.33
C GLU A 248 1.54 -22.98 -3.06
N SER A 249 2.11 -22.17 -2.16
CA SER A 249 1.42 -21.70 -0.96
C SER A 249 0.19 -20.86 -1.30
N ILE A 250 0.25 -20.02 -2.35
CA ILE A 250 -0.94 -19.29 -2.83
C ILE A 250 -2.01 -20.28 -3.33
N TYR A 251 -1.61 -21.29 -4.10
CA TYR A 251 -2.51 -22.33 -4.59
C TYR A 251 -3.20 -23.08 -3.44
N GLN A 252 -2.46 -23.41 -2.38
CA GLN A 252 -2.95 -24.21 -1.26
C GLN A 252 -3.71 -23.38 -0.21
N VAL A 253 -3.11 -22.30 0.31
CA VAL A 253 -3.54 -21.65 1.56
C VAL A 253 -3.84 -20.16 1.45
N PHE A 254 -3.92 -19.57 0.25
CA PHE A 254 -4.24 -18.14 0.14
C PHE A 254 -5.59 -17.78 0.82
N PRO A 255 -5.63 -16.80 1.75
CA PRO A 255 -6.79 -16.52 2.60
C PRO A 255 -8.10 -16.24 1.89
N CYS A 256 -8.04 -15.55 0.74
CA CYS A 256 -9.22 -15.14 -0.01
C CYS A 256 -9.70 -16.29 -0.89
N PRO A 257 -10.85 -16.94 -0.61
CA PRO A 257 -11.28 -18.13 -1.35
C PRO A 257 -11.52 -17.83 -2.84
N VAL A 258 -12.09 -16.67 -3.16
CA VAL A 258 -12.32 -16.24 -4.54
C VAL A 258 -10.99 -16.03 -5.28
N CYS A 259 -10.02 -15.39 -4.61
CA CYS A 259 -8.70 -15.14 -5.18
C CYS A 259 -7.92 -16.44 -5.38
N ARG A 260 -7.97 -17.35 -4.39
CA ARG A 260 -7.37 -18.68 -4.44
C ARG A 260 -7.99 -19.50 -5.57
N SER A 261 -9.32 -19.52 -5.68
CA SER A 261 -10.02 -20.21 -6.77
C SER A 261 -9.64 -19.65 -8.14
N HIS A 262 -9.53 -18.33 -8.26
CA HIS A 262 -9.06 -17.68 -9.49
C HIS A 262 -7.61 -18.06 -9.81
N PHE A 263 -6.71 -18.06 -8.83
CA PHE A 263 -5.32 -18.50 -9.03
C PHE A 263 -5.25 -19.97 -9.48
N ARG A 264 -6.04 -20.85 -8.85
CA ARG A 264 -6.13 -22.28 -9.17
C ARG A 264 -6.58 -22.54 -10.61
N SER A 265 -7.40 -21.66 -11.21
CA SER A 265 -7.92 -21.88 -12.56
C SER A 265 -6.84 -21.82 -13.64
N PHE A 266 -5.67 -21.28 -13.32
CA PHE A 266 -4.64 -21.02 -14.31
C PHE A 266 -3.22 -21.40 -13.85
N TYR A 267 -2.98 -21.56 -12.55
CA TYR A 267 -1.65 -21.90 -12.02
C TYR A 267 -1.10 -23.23 -12.56
N LEU A 268 -1.97 -24.22 -12.81
CA LEU A 268 -1.59 -25.52 -13.36
C LEU A 268 -1.37 -25.52 -14.88
N ASP A 269 -1.39 -24.35 -15.53
CA ASP A 269 -1.01 -24.23 -16.93
C ASP A 269 0.41 -24.77 -17.17
N GLU A 270 0.55 -25.62 -18.18
CA GLU A 270 1.79 -26.34 -18.49
C GLU A 270 2.95 -25.37 -18.77
N GLN A 271 2.66 -24.29 -19.51
CA GLN A 271 3.68 -23.30 -19.86
C GLN A 271 4.15 -22.52 -18.63
N LEU A 272 3.22 -22.11 -17.77
CA LEU A 272 3.55 -21.42 -16.54
C LEU A 272 4.39 -22.29 -15.60
N GLN A 273 4.04 -23.58 -15.46
CA GLN A 273 4.80 -24.54 -14.65
C GLN A 273 6.19 -24.85 -15.24
N ALA A 274 6.29 -24.93 -16.57
CA ALA A 274 7.58 -25.08 -17.25
C ALA A 274 8.50 -23.88 -16.96
N GLU A 275 7.99 -22.65 -17.03
CA GLU A 275 8.78 -21.44 -16.71
C GLU A 275 9.19 -21.38 -15.23
N LEU A 276 8.28 -21.72 -14.31
CA LEU A 276 8.55 -21.75 -12.86
C LEU A 276 9.63 -22.78 -12.49
N SER A 277 9.57 -23.97 -13.11
CA SER A 277 10.59 -25.00 -12.91
C SER A 277 11.92 -24.64 -13.58
N ALA A 278 11.90 -23.84 -14.65
CA ALA A 278 13.08 -23.41 -15.39
C ALA A 278 13.84 -22.22 -14.76
N LEU A 279 13.37 -21.59 -13.68
CA LEU A 279 14.08 -20.48 -13.04
C LEU A 279 15.51 -20.88 -12.63
N ARG A 280 16.52 -20.08 -13.01
CA ARG A 280 17.93 -20.30 -12.64
C ARG A 280 18.62 -19.06 -12.05
N SER A 281 18.05 -17.88 -12.25
CA SER A 281 18.68 -16.61 -11.86
C SER A 281 17.70 -15.65 -11.18
N LYS A 282 18.26 -14.63 -10.52
CA LYS A 282 17.51 -13.45 -10.04
C LYS A 282 16.60 -12.88 -11.12
N HIS A 283 17.13 -12.69 -12.33
CA HIS A 283 16.39 -12.10 -13.44
C HIS A 283 15.22 -12.98 -13.91
N ASP A 284 15.35 -14.31 -13.85
CA ASP A 284 14.23 -15.20 -14.13
C ASP A 284 13.14 -15.04 -13.07
N ALA A 285 13.51 -14.98 -11.78
CA ALA A 285 12.57 -14.80 -10.67
C ALA A 285 11.80 -13.46 -10.78
N ILE A 286 12.50 -12.36 -11.09
CA ILE A 286 11.92 -11.03 -11.32
C ILE A 286 10.86 -11.09 -12.44
N LEU A 287 11.25 -11.64 -13.59
CA LEU A 287 10.36 -11.72 -14.75
C LEU A 287 9.18 -12.65 -14.50
N PHE A 288 9.37 -13.74 -13.76
CA PHE A 288 8.28 -14.65 -13.40
C PHE A 288 7.27 -13.99 -12.47
N ALA A 289 7.73 -13.33 -11.39
CA ALA A 289 6.86 -12.57 -10.48
C ALA A 289 6.08 -11.48 -11.24
N TRP A 290 6.77 -10.75 -12.14
CA TRP A 290 6.14 -9.75 -13.02
C TRP A 290 5.09 -10.37 -13.95
N LYS A 291 5.42 -11.44 -14.66
CA LYS A 291 4.49 -12.11 -15.57
C LYS A 291 3.27 -12.61 -14.83
N LEU A 292 3.45 -13.30 -13.70
CA LEU A 292 2.35 -13.86 -12.92
C LEU A 292 1.45 -12.77 -12.34
N HIS A 293 2.02 -11.66 -11.86
CA HIS A 293 1.25 -10.50 -11.42
C HIS A 293 0.36 -9.98 -12.56
N ASN A 294 0.93 -9.82 -13.75
CA ASN A 294 0.18 -9.36 -14.93
C ASN A 294 -0.85 -10.39 -15.42
N VAL A 295 -0.60 -11.69 -15.28
CA VAL A 295 -1.61 -12.75 -15.54
C VAL A 295 -2.78 -12.60 -14.58
N VAL A 296 -2.53 -12.48 -13.27
CA VAL A 296 -3.59 -12.28 -12.25
C VAL A 296 -4.41 -11.01 -12.55
N THR A 297 -3.74 -9.94 -12.97
CA THR A 297 -4.38 -8.67 -13.35
C THR A 297 -5.22 -8.82 -14.62
N ALA A 298 -4.68 -9.41 -15.69
CA ALA A 298 -5.37 -9.57 -16.98
C ALA A 298 -6.53 -10.57 -16.91
N TRP A 299 -6.41 -11.62 -16.09
CA TRP A 299 -7.45 -12.62 -15.85
C TRP A 299 -8.44 -12.24 -14.75
N GLY A 300 -8.17 -11.14 -14.03
CA GLY A 300 -8.81 -10.79 -12.76
C GLY A 300 -10.34 -10.84 -12.72
N ILE A 301 -10.87 -10.97 -11.50
CA ILE A 301 -12.29 -11.19 -11.15
C ILE A 301 -13.25 -10.11 -11.72
N ARG A 302 -12.73 -9.01 -12.30
CA ARG A 302 -13.49 -7.93 -12.95
C ARG A 302 -12.85 -7.48 -14.26
N ARG A 303 -12.71 -8.35 -15.26
CA ARG A 303 -12.06 -8.06 -16.56
C ARG A 303 -12.55 -6.76 -17.23
N ASP A 304 -13.81 -6.38 -17.02
CA ASP A 304 -14.42 -5.20 -17.66
C ASP A 304 -14.13 -3.87 -16.92
N GLY A 305 -13.61 -3.94 -15.69
CA GLY A 305 -13.40 -2.76 -14.82
C GLY A 305 -11.95 -2.31 -14.67
N TRP A 306 -10.98 -2.99 -15.29
CA TRP A 306 -9.58 -2.59 -15.23
C TRP A 306 -9.25 -1.73 -16.46
N ASP A 307 -8.71 -0.54 -16.23
CA ASP A 307 -8.15 0.26 -17.30
C ASP A 307 -7.04 -0.54 -18.01
N ARG A 308 -7.15 -0.68 -19.33
CA ARG A 308 -6.14 -1.34 -20.16
C ARG A 308 -4.82 -0.55 -20.21
N SER A 309 -4.74 0.62 -19.59
CA SER A 309 -3.51 1.41 -19.37
C SER A 309 -2.53 0.82 -18.35
N VAL A 310 -2.91 -0.20 -17.58
CA VAL A 310 -2.08 -0.77 -16.50
C VAL A 310 -0.82 -1.49 -17.01
N PHE A 311 -0.78 -1.86 -18.30
CA PHE A 311 0.37 -2.51 -18.91
C PHE A 311 1.35 -1.48 -19.50
N PRO A 312 2.68 -1.66 -19.35
CA PRO A 312 3.69 -0.76 -19.89
C PRO A 312 3.55 -0.59 -21.42
N ARG A 313 2.92 0.50 -21.86
CA ARG A 313 2.64 0.77 -23.27
C ARG A 313 3.92 1.08 -24.04
N GLU A 314 4.92 1.61 -23.35
CA GLU A 314 6.27 1.88 -23.85
C GLU A 314 6.97 0.62 -24.38
N PHE A 315 6.59 -0.56 -23.88
CA PHE A 315 7.10 -1.86 -24.35
C PHE A 315 6.13 -2.56 -25.32
N GLY A 316 5.03 -1.91 -25.71
CA GLY A 316 4.01 -2.50 -26.58
C GLY A 316 3.22 -3.65 -25.95
N PHE A 317 3.30 -3.81 -24.62
CA PHE A 317 2.54 -4.84 -23.93
C PHE A 317 1.06 -4.46 -23.82
N ASN A 318 0.19 -5.47 -23.93
CA ASN A 318 -1.23 -5.32 -23.71
C ASN A 318 -1.77 -6.54 -22.95
N ALA A 319 -2.99 -6.42 -22.42
CA ALA A 319 -3.62 -7.46 -21.59
C ALA A 319 -3.67 -8.84 -22.26
N SER A 320 -3.81 -8.92 -23.59
CA SER A 320 -3.95 -10.18 -24.31
C SER A 320 -2.72 -11.07 -24.20
N LEU A 321 -1.53 -10.48 -24.05
CA LEU A 321 -0.26 -11.21 -23.94
C LEU A 321 -0.13 -11.98 -22.62
N PHE A 322 -0.92 -11.59 -21.62
CA PHE A 322 -0.98 -12.23 -20.31
C PHE A 322 -2.20 -13.13 -20.16
N LEU A 323 -3.00 -13.26 -21.22
CA LEU A 323 -4.09 -14.22 -21.23
C LEU A 323 -3.53 -15.62 -21.50
N LEU A 324 -3.62 -16.50 -20.51
CA LEU A 324 -3.35 -17.92 -20.68
C LEU A 324 -4.26 -18.52 -21.78
N PRO A 325 -3.73 -19.37 -22.66
CA PRO A 325 -4.53 -20.01 -23.70
C PRO A 325 -5.57 -20.94 -23.07
N THR A 326 -6.84 -20.76 -23.42
CA THR A 326 -7.81 -21.86 -23.26
C THR A 326 -7.46 -22.95 -24.27
N SER A 327 -7.84 -24.21 -24.01
CA SER A 327 -7.60 -25.35 -24.93
C SER A 327 -8.08 -25.15 -26.38
N SER A 328 -8.83 -24.07 -26.64
CA SER A 328 -9.35 -23.65 -27.95
C SER A 328 -8.75 -22.35 -28.51
N SER A 329 -7.87 -21.64 -27.78
CA SER A 329 -7.38 -20.30 -28.14
C SER A 329 -5.90 -20.35 -28.50
N SER A 330 -5.58 -20.00 -29.74
CA SER A 330 -4.20 -19.79 -30.24
C SER A 330 -3.61 -18.43 -29.84
N SER A 331 -4.20 -17.74 -28.85
CA SER A 331 -3.72 -16.42 -28.44
C SER A 331 -2.27 -16.51 -27.97
N PRO A 332 -1.35 -15.73 -28.57
CA PRO A 332 0.05 -15.78 -28.21
C PRO A 332 0.24 -15.21 -26.79
N GLN A 333 0.71 -16.07 -25.89
CA GLN A 333 1.12 -15.67 -24.55
C GLN A 333 2.61 -15.32 -24.55
N ILE A 334 3.00 -14.28 -23.81
CA ILE A 334 4.42 -13.94 -23.63
C ILE A 334 5.18 -15.08 -22.94
N ARG A 335 6.30 -15.50 -23.54
CA ARG A 335 7.16 -16.60 -23.09
C ARG A 335 8.44 -16.06 -22.47
N LEU A 336 8.76 -16.46 -21.25
CA LEU A 336 9.99 -16.00 -20.56
C LEU A 336 11.24 -16.77 -21.02
N ASP A 337 11.04 -18.01 -21.46
CA ASP A 337 12.07 -18.91 -21.98
C ASP A 337 12.50 -18.58 -23.42
N ARG A 338 11.73 -17.76 -24.14
CA ARG A 338 12.00 -17.40 -25.54
C ARG A 338 12.50 -15.98 -25.67
N VAL A 339 13.59 -15.86 -26.42
CA VAL A 339 14.16 -14.57 -26.82
C VAL A 339 14.16 -14.49 -28.33
N CYS A 340 13.59 -13.41 -28.89
CA CYS A 340 13.52 -13.19 -30.33
C CYS A 340 14.36 -12.00 -30.78
N GLU A 341 14.72 -11.98 -32.06
CA GLU A 341 15.46 -10.87 -32.68
C GLU A 341 14.58 -9.62 -32.78
N THR A 342 13.31 -9.80 -33.12
CA THR A 342 12.29 -8.76 -33.20
C THR A 342 11.12 -9.06 -32.27
N MET A 343 10.45 -8.03 -31.79
CA MET A 343 9.26 -8.16 -30.92
C MET A 343 8.22 -9.04 -31.61
N ARG A 344 7.77 -10.10 -30.92
CA ARG A 344 6.60 -10.88 -31.32
C ARG A 344 5.62 -10.97 -30.16
N PRO A 345 4.34 -11.27 -30.41
CA PRO A 345 3.37 -11.42 -29.33
C PRO A 345 3.76 -12.47 -28.28
N ASP A 346 4.53 -13.49 -28.64
CA ASP A 346 4.91 -14.58 -27.73
C ASP A 346 6.33 -14.47 -27.16
N CYS A 347 7.13 -13.46 -27.48
CA CYS A 347 8.54 -13.40 -27.02
C CYS A 347 9.09 -11.98 -26.91
N MET A 348 10.15 -11.84 -26.12
CA MET A 348 10.83 -10.57 -25.90
C MET A 348 12.20 -10.53 -26.58
N THR A 349 12.62 -9.34 -27.04
CA THR A 349 14.00 -9.15 -27.48
C THR A 349 14.95 -9.05 -26.28
N ARG A 350 16.26 -9.32 -26.48
CA ARG A 350 17.26 -9.17 -25.39
C ARG A 350 17.29 -7.74 -24.81
N PRO A 351 17.27 -6.66 -25.62
CA PRO A 351 17.24 -5.30 -25.10
C PRO A 351 15.98 -5.03 -24.28
N MET A 352 14.82 -5.46 -24.76
CA MET A 352 13.57 -5.25 -24.04
C MET A 352 13.53 -6.03 -22.73
N ARG A 353 13.99 -7.28 -22.71
CA ARG A 353 14.10 -8.08 -21.49
C ARG A 353 14.96 -7.37 -20.44
N ARG A 354 16.11 -6.80 -20.85
CA ARG A 354 16.98 -6.02 -19.97
C ARG A 354 16.34 -4.72 -19.48
N ALA A 355 15.68 -3.99 -20.38
CA ALA A 355 14.98 -2.75 -20.05
C ALA A 355 13.82 -3.00 -19.06
N LEU A 356 13.07 -4.08 -19.24
CA LEU A 356 12.00 -4.47 -18.33
C LEU A 356 12.54 -4.90 -16.95
N ILE A 357 13.62 -5.68 -16.90
CA ILE A 357 14.28 -6.02 -15.64
C ILE A 357 14.73 -4.75 -14.92
N ALA A 358 15.36 -3.81 -15.63
CA ALA A 358 15.81 -2.54 -15.07
C ALA A 358 14.64 -1.67 -14.57
N ASP A 359 13.52 -1.62 -15.30
CA ASP A 359 12.30 -0.92 -14.87
C ASP A 359 11.73 -1.53 -13.58
N ILE A 360 11.65 -2.87 -13.50
CA ILE A 360 11.17 -3.53 -12.28
C ILE A 360 12.15 -3.30 -11.12
N GLN A 361 13.45 -3.39 -11.35
CA GLN A 361 14.46 -3.07 -10.34
C GLN A 361 14.32 -1.63 -9.84
N ALA A 362 14.21 -0.64 -10.72
CA ALA A 362 14.07 0.76 -10.32
C ALA A 362 12.82 1.02 -9.45
N ARG A 363 11.76 0.22 -9.59
CA ARG A 363 10.53 0.35 -8.79
C ARG A 363 10.60 -0.34 -7.43
N TRP A 364 11.48 -1.33 -7.26
CA TRP A 364 11.46 -2.25 -6.13
C TRP A 364 12.79 -2.37 -5.38
N GLN A 365 13.88 -1.88 -5.95
CA GLN A 365 15.23 -1.92 -5.39
C GLN A 365 15.55 -0.58 -4.73
N ILE A 366 15.99 -0.66 -3.48
CA ILE A 366 16.72 0.40 -2.79
C ILE A 366 18.21 0.12 -2.96
N GLU A 367 18.94 1.11 -3.47
CA GLU A 367 20.40 1.08 -3.57
C GLU A 367 21.03 0.83 -2.22
N GLY A 368 21.87 -0.20 -2.14
CA GLY A 368 22.54 -0.62 -0.92
C GLY A 368 21.76 -1.61 -0.05
N GLY A 369 20.58 -2.03 -0.48
CA GLY A 369 19.77 -3.03 0.23
C GLY A 369 18.53 -2.47 0.92
N VAL A 370 17.61 -3.37 1.26
CA VAL A 370 16.36 -3.02 1.97
C VAL A 370 16.60 -2.45 3.38
N ASP A 371 17.76 -2.79 3.97
CA ASP A 371 18.17 -2.43 5.33
C ASP A 371 18.93 -1.09 5.38
N GLN A 372 19.05 -0.39 4.25
CA GLN A 372 19.67 0.93 4.22
C GLN A 372 18.93 1.90 5.12
N PRO A 373 19.65 2.80 5.82
CA PRO A 373 19.02 3.95 6.45
C PRO A 373 18.36 4.78 5.35
N LEU A 374 17.03 4.85 5.37
CA LEU A 374 16.23 5.65 4.42
C LEU A 374 16.08 7.09 4.91
N GLU A 375 17.11 7.55 5.60
CA GLU A 375 17.22 8.89 6.14
C GLU A 375 18.59 9.41 5.73
N ASP A 376 18.57 10.51 4.98
CA ASP A 376 19.75 11.33 4.75
C ASP A 376 19.48 12.70 5.38
N THR A 377 19.76 12.80 6.68
CA THR A 377 19.49 13.98 7.50
C THR A 377 20.80 14.76 7.74
N PRO A 378 21.14 15.73 6.88
CA PRO A 378 22.28 16.60 7.14
C PRO A 378 22.02 17.47 8.38
N PRO A 379 23.08 18.05 8.99
CA PRO A 379 22.90 19.06 10.02
C PRO A 379 22.03 20.22 9.52
N ALA A 380 21.22 20.79 10.41
CA ALA A 380 20.33 21.88 10.05
C ALA A 380 21.13 23.12 9.59
N ALA A 381 20.84 23.61 8.39
CA ALA A 381 21.48 24.81 7.85
C ALA A 381 21.01 26.09 8.57
N CYS A 382 19.77 26.08 9.07
CA CYS A 382 19.10 27.24 9.62
C CYS A 382 18.66 27.01 11.06
N ASP A 383 18.44 28.10 11.80
CA ASP A 383 17.79 28.02 13.10
C ASP A 383 16.36 27.47 12.98
N PRO A 384 15.85 26.80 14.04
CA PRO A 384 14.49 26.30 14.07
C PRO A 384 13.46 27.38 13.67
N PRO A 385 12.43 27.03 12.90
CA PRO A 385 11.39 27.97 12.50
C PRO A 385 10.63 28.51 13.72
N ARG A 386 10.16 29.76 13.63
CA ARG A 386 9.29 30.33 14.67
C ARG A 386 7.98 29.57 14.73
N GLN A 387 7.29 29.58 15.87
CA GLN A 387 6.00 28.91 16.00
C GLN A 387 5.00 29.44 14.95
N GLY A 388 4.45 28.54 14.13
CA GLY A 388 3.51 28.89 13.06
C GLY A 388 4.14 29.46 11.79
N GLN A 389 5.48 29.55 11.71
CA GLN A 389 6.18 29.92 10.48
C GLN A 389 6.09 28.77 9.48
N PRO A 390 5.61 29.01 8.23
CA PRO A 390 5.61 27.98 7.20
C PRO A 390 7.04 27.53 6.85
N ILE A 391 7.20 26.24 6.58
CA ILE A 391 8.46 25.64 6.14
C ILE A 391 8.28 25.21 4.69
N LEU A 392 9.25 25.56 3.84
CA LEU A 392 9.40 25.04 2.50
C LEU A 392 10.58 24.06 2.50
N GLN A 393 10.27 22.76 2.47
CA GLN A 393 11.31 21.74 2.32
C GLN A 393 11.62 21.55 0.84
N VAL A 394 12.89 21.63 0.47
CA VAL A 394 13.39 21.45 -0.90
C VAL A 394 14.53 20.44 -0.88
N ASP A 395 14.26 19.21 -1.33
CA ASP A 395 15.28 18.20 -1.52
C ASP A 395 15.73 18.22 -2.99
N MET A 396 17.00 18.52 -3.26
CA MET A 396 17.63 18.52 -4.58
C MET A 396 18.50 17.27 -4.73
N TYR A 397 18.34 16.57 -5.85
CA TYR A 397 19.02 15.31 -6.14
C TYR A 397 19.94 15.50 -7.35
N VAL A 398 21.23 15.25 -7.17
CA VAL A 398 22.28 15.53 -8.16
C VAL A 398 23.26 14.36 -8.29
N MET A 399 24.13 14.44 -9.30
CA MET A 399 25.34 13.62 -9.41
C MET A 399 26.52 14.59 -9.52
N GLY A 400 27.66 14.29 -8.90
CA GLY A 400 28.77 15.24 -8.79
C GLY A 400 29.32 15.73 -10.14
N LYS A 401 29.26 14.93 -11.21
CA LYS A 401 29.77 15.30 -12.54
C LYS A 401 28.70 15.63 -13.58
N CYS A 402 27.46 15.80 -13.17
CA CYS A 402 26.34 16.11 -14.05
C CYS A 402 26.32 17.60 -14.45
N PRO A 403 26.55 17.96 -15.73
CA PRO A 403 26.61 19.38 -16.14
C PRO A 403 25.31 20.15 -15.89
N TRP A 404 24.16 19.49 -16.07
CA TRP A 404 22.85 20.07 -15.79
C TRP A 404 22.60 20.29 -14.30
N CYS A 405 23.18 19.44 -13.46
CA CYS A 405 23.10 19.54 -12.01
C CYS A 405 23.90 20.73 -11.52
N GLY A 406 25.13 20.89 -12.02
CA GLY A 406 25.95 22.06 -11.74
C GLY A 406 25.30 23.36 -12.20
N LYS A 407 24.70 23.38 -13.39
CA LYS A 407 23.95 24.56 -13.86
C LYS A 407 22.76 24.88 -12.97
N ALA A 408 21.99 23.87 -12.58
CA ALA A 408 20.87 24.03 -11.66
C ALA A 408 21.33 24.57 -10.29
N LEU A 409 22.44 24.07 -9.76
CA LEU A 409 22.95 24.51 -8.46
C LEU A 409 23.38 25.98 -8.49
N GLN A 410 24.08 26.40 -9.56
CA GLN A 410 24.44 27.80 -9.79
C GLN A 410 23.20 28.72 -9.87
N ASP A 411 22.13 28.25 -10.51
CA ASP A 411 20.90 29.04 -10.67
C ASP A 411 20.12 29.23 -9.35
N VAL A 412 20.40 28.41 -8.32
CA VAL A 412 19.76 28.50 -6.99
C VAL A 412 20.67 29.01 -5.89
N GLU A 413 22.00 28.88 -6.00
CA GLU A 413 22.98 29.21 -4.95
C GLU A 413 22.70 30.56 -4.26
N ASP A 414 22.65 31.65 -5.03
CA ASP A 414 22.45 33.01 -4.51
C ASP A 414 21.05 33.25 -3.87
N LYS A 415 20.11 32.34 -4.15
CA LYS A 415 18.72 32.40 -3.66
C LYS A 415 18.54 31.57 -2.39
N LEU A 416 19.49 30.71 -2.03
CA LEU A 416 19.41 29.90 -0.83
C LEU A 416 19.66 30.76 0.40
N LYS A 417 18.56 31.15 1.05
CA LYS A 417 18.56 31.89 2.31
C LYS A 417 17.60 31.21 3.26
N CYS A 418 17.95 31.24 4.54
CA CYS A 418 17.10 30.66 5.56
C CYS A 418 15.70 31.30 5.60
N GLU A 419 15.62 32.60 5.37
CA GLU A 419 14.35 33.30 5.16
C GLU A 419 14.04 33.35 3.67
N PHE A 420 12.93 32.74 3.28
CA PHE A 420 12.45 32.73 1.91
C PHE A 420 11.15 33.53 1.83
N SER A 421 11.12 34.50 0.93
CA SER A 421 9.96 35.36 0.69
C SER A 421 9.68 35.46 -0.80
N CYS A 422 8.41 35.41 -1.17
CA CYS A 422 8.00 35.71 -2.54
C CYS A 422 6.54 36.17 -2.63
N GLU A 423 6.09 36.49 -3.83
CA GLU A 423 4.73 36.95 -4.10
C GLU A 423 3.93 35.86 -4.82
N GLU A 424 2.79 35.49 -4.27
CA GLU A 424 1.81 34.56 -4.85
C GLU A 424 0.43 35.24 -4.81
N ASP A 425 -0.24 35.36 -5.95
CA ASP A 425 -1.55 36.03 -6.08
C ASP A 425 -1.60 37.45 -5.46
N GLY A 426 -0.52 38.22 -5.62
CA GLY A 426 -0.41 39.58 -5.07
C GLY A 426 -0.24 39.63 -3.55
N ARG A 427 -0.01 38.49 -2.89
CA ARG A 427 0.28 38.39 -1.47
C ARG A 427 1.72 37.98 -1.27
N ARG A 428 2.42 38.71 -0.39
CA ARG A 428 3.74 38.33 0.09
C ARG A 428 3.61 37.15 1.03
N VAL A 429 4.25 36.04 0.69
CA VAL A 429 4.35 34.83 1.52
C VAL A 429 5.78 34.71 2.01
N GLU A 430 5.95 34.51 3.31
CA GLU A 430 7.25 34.36 3.96
C GLU A 430 7.32 33.04 4.73
N GLY A 431 8.49 32.41 4.72
CA GLY A 431 8.71 31.15 5.39
C GLY A 431 10.18 30.83 5.62
N ARG A 432 10.39 29.67 6.25
CA ARG A 432 11.71 29.09 6.47
C ARG A 432 12.02 28.12 5.34
N LEU A 433 13.17 28.28 4.69
CA LEU A 433 13.69 27.28 3.76
C LEU A 433 14.38 26.16 4.53
N ASP A 434 14.11 24.91 4.17
CA ASP A 434 14.88 23.72 4.54
C ASP A 434 15.37 23.06 3.23
N PHE A 435 16.52 23.52 2.73
CA PHE A 435 17.13 23.00 1.51
C PHE A 435 18.10 21.86 1.85
N ARG A 436 17.99 20.75 1.14
CA ARG A 436 18.83 19.57 1.29
C ARG A 436 19.33 19.12 -0.07
N LEU A 437 20.59 18.71 -0.12
CA LEU A 437 21.21 18.14 -1.31
C LEU A 437 21.52 16.66 -1.06
N HIS A 438 21.18 15.85 -2.05
CA HIS A 438 21.36 14.41 -2.07
C HIS A 438 22.07 14.00 -3.37
N MET A 439 23.01 13.07 -3.27
CA MET A 439 23.67 12.39 -4.38
C MET A 439 22.87 11.20 -4.89
N VAL A 440 22.97 10.97 -6.19
CA VAL A 440 22.36 9.84 -6.91
C VAL A 440 23.47 9.00 -7.53
N GLY A 441 23.41 7.69 -7.29
CA GLY A 441 24.32 6.71 -7.89
C GLY A 441 23.89 5.31 -7.49
N LEU A 442 24.80 4.35 -7.62
CA LEU A 442 24.52 2.94 -7.36
C LEU A 442 25.29 2.45 -6.13
N ASN A 443 24.68 1.55 -5.36
CA ASN A 443 25.32 0.86 -4.25
C ASN A 443 24.95 -0.62 -4.29
N ASP A 444 25.84 -1.46 -4.80
CA ASP A 444 25.64 -2.91 -4.85
C ASP A 444 25.93 -3.60 -3.49
N GLY A 445 26.52 -2.85 -2.54
CA GLY A 445 26.93 -3.33 -1.23
C GLY A 445 25.87 -3.13 -0.15
N SER A 446 26.29 -3.22 1.12
CA SER A 446 25.44 -2.91 2.28
C SER A 446 25.79 -1.53 2.85
N TYR A 447 25.03 -1.02 3.81
CA TYR A 447 25.39 0.24 4.47
C TYR A 447 26.73 0.12 5.24
N GLU A 448 26.98 -1.03 5.87
CA GLU A 448 28.20 -1.29 6.64
C GLU A 448 29.42 -1.53 5.74
N LYS A 449 29.19 -2.07 4.54
CA LYS A 449 30.21 -2.34 3.52
C LYS A 449 29.69 -1.85 2.17
N PRO A 450 29.74 -0.54 1.90
CA PRO A 450 29.25 0.01 0.65
C PRO A 450 30.07 -0.47 -0.55
N GLU A 451 29.40 -0.67 -1.69
CA GLU A 451 30.04 -0.91 -2.99
C GLU A 451 29.51 0.15 -3.96
N LEU A 452 30.09 1.35 -3.84
CA LEU A 452 29.57 2.56 -4.47
C LEU A 452 30.06 2.69 -5.90
N GLN A 453 29.15 2.98 -6.81
CA GLN A 453 29.44 3.30 -8.20
C GLN A 453 28.73 4.59 -8.59
N ALA A 454 29.50 5.67 -8.75
CA ALA A 454 29.02 6.92 -9.32
C ALA A 454 28.88 6.78 -10.85
N ILE A 455 27.90 7.47 -11.43
CA ILE A 455 27.50 7.29 -12.84
C ILE A 455 28.60 7.71 -13.82
N HIS A 456 29.42 8.69 -13.46
CA HIS A 456 30.55 9.22 -14.24
C HIS A 456 31.91 8.72 -13.73
N GLY A 457 31.92 7.64 -12.95
CA GLY A 457 33.12 6.93 -12.53
C GLY A 457 33.77 7.45 -11.25
N THR A 458 34.95 6.91 -10.94
CA THR A 458 35.59 7.04 -9.60
C THR A 458 35.93 8.47 -9.19
N SER A 459 36.23 9.34 -10.16
CA SER A 459 36.50 10.76 -9.91
C SER A 459 35.25 11.54 -9.46
N GLU A 460 34.06 11.17 -9.94
CA GLU A 460 32.79 11.70 -9.42
C GLU A 460 32.59 11.25 -7.98
N LEU A 461 32.74 9.95 -7.71
CA LEU A 461 32.59 9.41 -6.35
C LEU A 461 33.51 10.11 -5.33
N ALA A 462 34.76 10.39 -5.71
CA ALA A 462 35.68 11.14 -4.87
C ALA A 462 35.20 12.59 -4.61
N GLY A 463 34.61 13.24 -5.62
CA GLY A 463 33.98 14.55 -5.47
C GLY A 463 32.77 14.50 -4.55
N GLU A 464 31.85 13.58 -4.77
CA GLU A 464 30.62 13.43 -3.97
C GLU A 464 30.92 13.17 -2.49
N LYS A 465 31.99 12.41 -2.18
CA LYS A 465 32.48 12.25 -0.79
C LYS A 465 32.84 13.60 -0.17
N LEU A 466 33.58 14.46 -0.90
CA LEU A 466 33.95 15.80 -0.43
C LEU A 466 32.74 16.72 -0.31
N GLU A 467 31.81 16.68 -1.26
CA GLU A 467 30.57 17.49 -1.26
C GLU A 467 29.67 17.16 -0.08
N LEU A 468 29.47 15.87 0.21
CA LEU A 468 28.69 15.43 1.37
C LEU A 468 29.40 15.70 2.69
N CYS A 469 30.74 15.67 2.72
CA CYS A 469 31.52 16.12 3.87
C CYS A 469 31.41 17.64 4.08
N ALA A 470 31.39 18.43 3.01
CA ALA A 470 31.13 19.87 3.10
C ALA A 470 29.74 20.13 3.67
N ARG A 471 28.73 19.39 3.20
CA ARG A 471 27.36 19.43 3.77
C ARG A 471 27.33 19.04 5.24
N GLN A 472 28.12 18.05 5.65
CA GLN A 472 28.19 17.58 7.04
C GLN A 472 28.87 18.58 7.99
N HIS A 473 29.88 19.31 7.54
CA HIS A 473 30.67 20.19 8.41
C HIS A 473 30.34 21.68 8.26
N TYR A 474 29.78 22.09 7.12
CA TYR A 474 29.51 23.47 6.74
C TYR A 474 28.06 23.68 6.30
N ALA A 475 27.12 23.03 6.99
CA ALA A 475 25.68 23.16 6.70
C ALA A 475 25.14 24.58 6.92
N ARG A 476 25.68 25.29 7.92
CA ARG A 476 25.16 26.58 8.40
C ARG A 476 25.04 27.59 7.25
N ASP A 477 23.88 28.23 7.16
CA ASP A 477 23.55 29.21 6.12
C ASP A 477 23.83 28.72 4.69
N TYR A 478 23.71 27.41 4.48
CA TYR A 478 23.97 26.73 3.21
C TYR A 478 25.40 26.94 2.68
N GLN A 479 26.38 27.20 3.56
CA GLN A 479 27.76 27.49 3.15
C GLN A 479 28.34 26.39 2.24
N TYR A 480 28.04 25.12 2.52
CA TYR A 480 28.44 23.98 1.69
C TYR A 480 28.04 24.11 0.22
N VAL A 481 26.93 24.78 -0.10
CA VAL A 481 26.48 24.94 -1.49
C VAL A 481 27.46 25.78 -2.31
N LYS A 482 28.15 26.74 -1.70
CA LYS A 482 29.19 27.54 -2.38
C LYS A 482 30.36 26.67 -2.84
N PHE A 483 30.76 25.73 -1.99
CA PHE A 483 31.82 24.76 -2.32
C PHE A 483 31.39 23.85 -3.47
N ILE A 484 30.20 23.24 -3.38
CA ILE A 484 29.68 22.35 -4.42
C ILE A 484 29.52 23.11 -5.74
N SER A 485 28.87 24.29 -5.72
CA SER A 485 28.68 25.13 -6.91
C SER A 485 30.00 25.54 -7.57
N CYS A 486 31.04 25.84 -6.78
CA CYS A 486 32.38 26.10 -7.30
C CYS A 486 32.97 24.87 -8.01
N MET A 487 32.87 23.68 -7.43
CA MET A 487 33.35 22.45 -8.07
C MET A 487 32.58 22.16 -9.37
N ASP A 488 31.29 22.43 -9.37
CA ASP A 488 30.38 22.25 -10.50
C ASP A 488 30.62 23.21 -11.67
N ARG A 489 31.42 24.28 -11.49
CA ARG A 489 31.82 25.18 -12.61
C ARG A 489 32.58 24.44 -13.70
N ASN A 490 33.30 23.38 -13.35
CA ASN A 490 33.97 22.51 -14.30
C ASN A 490 33.93 21.06 -13.78
N VAL A 491 32.77 20.42 -13.97
CA VAL A 491 32.49 19.04 -13.56
C VAL A 491 33.54 18.03 -14.04
N SER A 492 34.15 18.24 -15.21
CA SER A 492 35.20 17.36 -15.73
C SER A 492 36.44 17.33 -14.84
N ALA A 493 36.73 18.45 -14.14
CA ALA A 493 37.88 18.59 -13.27
C ALA A 493 37.63 18.10 -11.84
N ILE A 494 36.41 17.69 -11.46
CA ILE A 494 36.14 17.12 -10.13
C ILE A 494 36.97 15.82 -9.95
N PRO A 495 37.65 15.62 -8.80
CA PRO A 495 37.65 16.44 -7.59
C PRO A 495 38.81 17.46 -7.49
N LEU A 496 39.60 17.67 -8.56
CA LEU A 496 40.83 18.47 -8.54
C LEU A 496 40.64 19.93 -8.13
N LEU A 497 39.42 20.47 -8.26
CA LEU A 497 39.09 21.85 -7.87
C LEU A 497 38.89 22.02 -6.36
N ALA A 498 38.78 20.94 -5.60
CA ALA A 498 38.40 21.00 -4.19
C ALA A 498 39.27 21.95 -3.33
N PRO A 499 40.62 22.00 -3.44
CA PRO A 499 41.41 22.93 -2.64
C PRO A 499 41.11 24.41 -2.94
N GLN A 500 40.94 24.75 -4.22
CA GLN A 500 40.57 26.11 -4.64
C GLN A 500 39.17 26.45 -4.15
N CYS A 501 38.21 25.56 -4.35
CA CYS A 501 36.82 25.79 -3.96
C CYS A 501 36.62 25.84 -2.43
N ALA A 502 37.40 25.07 -1.67
CA ALA A 502 37.41 25.16 -0.21
C ALA A 502 37.91 26.53 0.24
N SER A 503 38.99 27.03 -0.37
CA SER A 503 39.51 28.38 -0.11
C SER A 503 38.47 29.47 -0.45
N GLU A 504 37.84 29.40 -1.63
CA GLU A 504 36.79 30.33 -2.05
C GLU A 504 35.57 30.31 -1.11
N ALA A 505 35.21 29.14 -0.58
CA ALA A 505 34.08 28.95 0.32
C ALA A 505 34.44 29.13 1.81
N ALA A 506 35.68 29.49 2.14
CA ALA A 506 36.22 29.59 3.50
C ALA A 506 36.02 28.30 4.33
N MET A 507 36.40 27.16 3.75
CA MET A 507 36.36 25.82 4.35
C MET A 507 37.76 25.25 4.53
N ASP A 508 37.91 24.36 5.51
CA ASP A 508 39.13 23.61 5.78
C ASP A 508 39.17 22.36 4.89
N ILE A 509 40.05 22.37 3.89
CA ILE A 509 40.20 21.25 2.95
C ILE A 509 40.69 19.97 3.66
N ASP A 510 41.53 20.08 4.69
CA ASP A 510 42.07 18.92 5.38
C ASP A 510 40.96 18.22 6.18
N LEU A 511 40.05 19.00 6.77
CA LEU A 511 38.84 18.47 7.41
C LEU A 511 37.96 17.71 6.40
N LEU A 512 37.73 18.28 5.21
CA LEU A 512 36.93 17.63 4.17
C LEU A 512 37.56 16.33 3.68
N VAL A 513 38.88 16.33 3.42
CA VAL A 513 39.62 15.13 3.00
C VAL A 513 39.64 14.07 4.10
N SER A 514 39.83 14.46 5.36
CA SER A 514 39.76 13.55 6.51
C SER A 514 38.38 12.91 6.62
N CYS A 515 37.31 13.69 6.52
CA CYS A 515 35.94 13.19 6.50
C CYS A 515 35.70 12.23 5.32
N ALA A 516 36.14 12.60 4.11
CA ALA A 516 35.94 11.80 2.90
C ALA A 516 36.63 10.42 2.99
N ASN A 517 37.80 10.36 3.62
CA ASN A 517 38.54 9.13 3.87
C ASN A 517 38.02 8.33 5.07
N GLY A 518 37.32 8.97 6.01
CA GLY A 518 36.70 8.35 7.16
C GLY A 518 35.26 7.90 6.88
N ASN A 519 34.31 8.83 7.03
CA ASN A 519 32.87 8.56 6.96
C ASN A 519 32.26 8.84 5.57
N GLY A 520 33.05 9.32 4.60
CA GLY A 520 32.56 9.74 3.29
C GLY A 520 31.79 8.65 2.54
N GLU A 521 32.21 7.39 2.66
CA GLU A 521 31.50 6.26 2.02
C GLU A 521 30.11 6.03 2.61
N GLN A 522 29.96 6.10 3.93
CA GLN A 522 28.66 5.94 4.58
C GLN A 522 27.73 7.12 4.27
N LEU A 523 28.28 8.34 4.15
CA LEU A 523 27.50 9.52 3.73
C LEU A 523 26.97 9.35 2.30
N VAL A 524 27.82 8.91 1.36
CA VAL A 524 27.40 8.64 -0.03
C VAL A 524 26.42 7.47 -0.07
N ALA A 525 26.66 6.38 0.67
CA ALA A 525 25.76 5.23 0.73
C ALA A 525 24.36 5.61 1.23
N ALA A 526 24.28 6.38 2.33
CA ALA A 526 23.00 6.88 2.86
C ALA A 526 22.29 7.77 1.82
N SER A 527 23.04 8.65 1.16
CA SER A 527 22.47 9.53 0.14
C SER A 527 21.97 8.78 -1.09
N TYR A 528 22.72 7.79 -1.61
CA TYR A 528 22.30 6.96 -2.73
C TYR A 528 21.06 6.13 -2.38
N GLY A 529 21.06 5.49 -1.20
CA GLY A 529 19.92 4.73 -0.70
C GLY A 529 18.67 5.59 -0.55
N TYR A 530 18.80 6.80 0.01
CA TYR A 530 17.70 7.75 0.13
C TYR A 530 17.18 8.21 -1.24
N SER A 531 18.06 8.60 -2.17
CA SER A 531 17.70 9.00 -3.53
C SER A 531 16.96 7.90 -4.30
N SER A 532 17.48 6.68 -4.22
CA SER A 532 16.87 5.48 -4.80
C SER A 532 15.50 5.18 -4.20
N TRP A 533 15.40 5.26 -2.87
CA TRP A 533 14.14 5.10 -2.18
C TRP A 533 13.12 6.17 -2.57
N MET A 534 13.55 7.41 -2.82
CA MET A 534 12.70 8.49 -3.37
C MET A 534 12.37 8.31 -4.87
N GLY A 535 12.79 7.18 -5.46
CA GLY A 535 12.57 6.79 -6.85
C GLY A 535 13.25 7.72 -7.85
N VAL A 536 14.31 8.42 -7.47
CA VAL A 536 14.97 9.40 -8.33
C VAL A 536 15.83 8.68 -9.37
N THR A 537 15.40 8.74 -10.63
CA THR A 537 16.05 8.09 -11.78
C THR A 537 16.62 9.10 -12.78
N THR A 538 16.53 10.40 -12.50
CA THR A 538 17.01 11.47 -13.38
C THR A 538 17.48 12.65 -12.53
N THR A 539 18.56 13.31 -12.93
CA THR A 539 19.10 14.49 -12.24
C THR A 539 19.31 15.67 -13.20
N PRO A 540 19.25 16.92 -12.71
CA PRO A 540 18.79 17.29 -11.38
C PRO A 540 17.31 16.94 -11.20
N SER A 541 16.92 16.58 -9.98
CA SER A 541 15.51 16.44 -9.60
C SER A 541 15.26 17.20 -8.31
N PHE A 542 14.02 17.63 -8.10
CA PHE A 542 13.59 18.30 -6.88
C PHE A 542 12.40 17.58 -6.28
N VAL A 543 12.37 17.47 -4.95
CA VAL A 543 11.18 17.06 -4.20
C VAL A 543 10.83 18.18 -3.23
N LEU A 544 9.63 18.73 -3.39
CA LEU A 544 9.13 19.85 -2.58
C LEU A 544 8.12 19.34 -1.55
N ASN A 545 8.31 19.73 -0.29
CA ASN A 545 7.48 19.32 0.85
C ASN A 545 7.24 17.81 0.92
N ARG A 546 8.23 17.01 0.47
CA ARG A 546 8.18 15.53 0.35
C ARG A 546 7.06 14.97 -0.53
N ARG A 547 6.37 15.80 -1.31
CA ARG A 547 5.19 15.43 -2.10
C ARG A 547 5.37 15.68 -3.59
N LYS A 548 5.78 16.89 -3.99
CA LYS A 548 5.85 17.28 -5.41
C LYS A 548 7.23 17.02 -5.98
N LYS A 549 7.34 16.00 -6.84
CA LYS A 549 8.57 15.68 -7.57
C LYS A 549 8.62 16.42 -8.90
N ILE A 550 9.78 16.98 -9.22
CA ILE A 550 10.04 17.75 -10.43
C ILE A 550 11.33 17.22 -11.05
N ALA A 551 11.26 16.72 -12.28
CA ALA A 551 12.44 16.31 -13.03
C ALA A 551 13.01 17.51 -13.78
N GLY A 552 14.33 17.72 -13.68
CA GLY A 552 15.01 18.87 -14.24
C GLY A 552 14.73 20.17 -13.49
N MET A 553 15.29 21.27 -14.01
CA MET A 553 15.01 22.63 -13.53
C MET A 553 14.04 23.34 -14.47
N PRO A 554 12.77 23.54 -14.08
CA PRO A 554 11.82 24.24 -14.93
C PRO A 554 12.07 25.76 -14.91
N SER A 555 11.76 26.47 -16.00
CA SER A 555 11.95 27.92 -16.09
C SER A 555 11.12 28.72 -15.09
N ASN A 556 9.99 28.17 -14.62
CA ASN A 556 9.12 28.75 -13.60
C ASN A 556 9.37 28.20 -12.19
N PHE A 557 10.57 27.66 -11.90
CA PHE A 557 10.88 27.02 -10.61
C PHE A 557 10.58 27.92 -9.39
N SER A 558 10.93 29.21 -9.45
CA SER A 558 10.63 30.16 -8.36
C SER A 558 9.13 30.25 -8.05
N SER A 559 8.27 30.30 -9.07
CA SER A 559 6.81 30.33 -8.89
C SER A 559 6.30 29.02 -8.30
N ILE A 560 6.88 27.88 -8.68
CA ILE A 560 6.54 26.59 -8.09
C ILE A 560 6.90 26.55 -6.59
N LEU A 561 8.07 27.08 -6.20
CA LEU A 561 8.47 27.18 -4.79
C LEU A 561 7.48 28.06 -4.00
N CYS A 562 7.04 29.17 -4.57
CA CYS A 562 6.05 30.07 -3.96
C CYS A 562 4.71 29.40 -3.72
N GLN A 563 4.18 28.73 -4.75
CA GLN A 563 2.95 27.96 -4.66
C GLN A 563 3.04 26.90 -3.55
N GLN A 564 4.18 26.19 -3.45
CA GLN A 564 4.39 25.17 -2.41
C GLN A 564 4.47 25.78 -1.02
N LEU A 565 5.16 26.92 -0.84
CA LEU A 565 5.21 27.61 0.43
C LEU A 565 3.81 28.11 0.87
N ALA A 566 3.05 28.69 -0.07
CA ALA A 566 1.68 29.14 0.17
C ALA A 566 0.76 28.00 0.61
N SER A 567 0.89 26.82 -0.02
CA SER A 567 0.13 25.63 0.39
C SER A 567 0.49 25.14 1.80
N SER A 568 1.78 25.14 2.18
CA SER A 568 2.21 24.79 3.54
C SER A 568 1.61 25.73 4.59
N ALA A 569 1.55 27.03 4.28
CA ALA A 569 0.94 28.02 5.17
C ALA A 569 -0.57 27.75 5.38
N ALA A 570 -1.29 27.39 4.32
CA ALA A 570 -2.70 27.04 4.40
C ALA A 570 -2.95 25.76 5.21
N GLU A 571 -2.12 24.72 5.04
CA GLU A 571 -2.21 23.47 5.83
C GLU A 571 -1.99 23.72 7.33
N LEU A 572 -1.04 24.57 7.69
CA LEU A 572 -0.78 24.98 9.08
C LEU A 572 -1.97 25.71 9.69
N GLN A 573 -2.61 26.62 8.93
CA GLN A 573 -3.80 27.34 9.39
C GLN A 573 -4.99 26.41 9.59
N SER A 574 -5.24 25.49 8.65
CA SER A 574 -6.30 24.48 8.75
C SER A 574 -6.12 23.59 9.98
N SER A 575 -4.90 23.07 10.18
CA SER A 575 -4.57 22.21 11.33
C SER A 575 -4.80 22.93 12.67
N ARG A 576 -4.48 24.23 12.74
CA ARG A 576 -4.70 25.06 13.92
C ARG A 576 -6.19 25.31 14.19
N LEU A 577 -6.99 25.53 13.14
CA LEU A 577 -8.44 25.65 13.25
C LEU A 577 -9.09 24.35 13.75
N THR A 578 -8.62 23.19 13.27
CA THR A 578 -9.08 21.88 13.77
C THR A 578 -8.71 21.67 15.24
N GLN A 579 -7.49 22.06 15.66
CA GLN A 579 -7.09 22.00 17.07
C GLN A 579 -7.91 22.93 17.97
N LEU A 580 -8.24 24.13 17.50
CA LEU A 580 -9.10 25.07 18.23
C LEU A 580 -10.51 24.51 18.40
N HIS A 581 -11.14 24.01 17.34
CA HIS A 581 -12.47 23.40 17.43
C HIS A 581 -12.51 22.18 18.36
N THR A 582 -11.51 21.30 18.29
CA THR A 582 -11.44 20.14 19.20
C THR A 582 -11.20 20.55 20.66
N SER A 583 -10.45 21.63 20.89
CA SER A 583 -10.25 22.20 22.23
C SER A 583 -11.54 22.83 22.79
N GLU A 584 -12.31 23.55 21.98
CA GLU A 584 -13.61 24.13 22.37
C GLU A 584 -14.64 23.04 22.65
N GLU A 585 -14.72 22.00 21.81
CA GLU A 585 -15.58 20.83 22.07
C GLU A 585 -15.18 20.10 23.35
N SER A 586 -13.88 19.96 23.62
CA SER A 586 -13.40 19.32 24.85
C SER A 586 -13.72 20.16 26.10
N SER A 587 -13.67 21.49 26.00
CA SER A 587 -14.05 22.42 27.06
C SER A 587 -15.55 22.39 27.30
N ALA A 588 -16.36 22.47 26.24
CA ALA A 588 -17.82 22.37 26.31
C ALA A 588 -18.30 20.99 26.81
N ARG A 589 -17.52 19.92 26.58
CA ARG A 589 -17.79 18.59 27.14
C ARG A 589 -17.44 18.52 28.62
N ARG A 590 -16.36 19.18 29.07
CA ARG A 590 -16.03 19.29 30.51
C ARG A 590 -17.07 20.09 31.27
N GLU A 591 -17.56 21.20 30.71
CA GLU A 591 -18.64 21.99 31.31
C GLU A 591 -19.93 21.17 31.43
N ARG A 592 -20.34 20.47 30.37
CA ARG A 592 -21.53 19.59 30.42
C ARG A 592 -21.41 18.46 31.43
N VAL A 593 -20.23 17.86 31.58
CA VAL A 593 -20.01 16.81 32.61
C VAL A 593 -20.07 17.41 34.02
N SER A 594 -19.54 18.62 34.23
CA SER A 594 -19.62 19.35 35.51
C SER A 594 -21.07 19.72 35.87
N GLU A 595 -21.86 20.17 34.90
CA GLU A 595 -23.30 20.44 35.09
C GLU A 595 -24.09 19.16 35.40
N MET A 596 -23.77 18.05 34.75
CA MET A 596 -24.44 16.78 34.98
C MET A 596 -24.11 16.20 36.37
N GLN A 597 -22.88 16.38 36.84
CA GLN A 597 -22.46 15.98 38.19
C GLN A 597 -23.12 16.84 39.28
N THR A 598 -23.24 18.15 39.06
CA THR A 598 -23.93 19.05 40.00
C THR A 598 -25.45 18.82 40.04
N ALA A 599 -26.08 18.47 38.90
CA ALA A 599 -27.47 18.05 38.85
C ALA A 599 -27.72 16.73 39.59
N SER A 600 -26.81 15.75 39.45
CA SER A 600 -26.89 14.46 40.15
C SER A 600 -26.72 14.62 41.67
N ALA A 601 -25.82 15.50 42.11
CA ALA A 601 -25.64 15.84 43.53
C ALA A 601 -26.87 16.54 44.15
N LYS A 602 -27.59 17.38 43.39
CA LYS A 602 -28.87 17.97 43.83
C LYS A 602 -29.98 16.92 43.95
N ARG A 603 -30.00 15.91 43.07
CA ARG A 603 -30.98 14.81 43.11
C ARG A 603 -30.78 13.88 44.32
N LEU A 604 -29.53 13.63 44.70
CA LEU A 604 -29.17 12.84 45.90
C LEU A 604 -29.49 13.56 47.23
N LYS A 605 -29.43 14.89 47.28
CA LYS A 605 -29.84 15.66 48.48
C LYS A 605 -31.35 15.71 48.68
N GLY A 606 -32.16 15.51 47.64
CA GLY A 606 -33.62 15.39 47.75
C GLY A 606 -34.11 14.05 48.30
N ALA A 607 -33.32 12.98 48.14
CA ALA A 607 -33.71 11.62 48.53
C ALA A 607 -33.44 11.29 50.02
N LYS A 608 -32.64 12.09 50.74
CA LYS A 608 -32.21 11.79 52.11
C LYS A 608 -33.18 12.23 53.22
N ARG A 609 -34.46 12.49 52.89
CA ARG A 609 -35.48 12.95 53.87
C ARG A 609 -36.61 11.94 54.14
N ARG A 610 -36.46 10.66 53.77
CA ARG A 610 -37.40 9.62 54.20
C ARG A 610 -36.69 8.33 54.63
N ARG A 611 -37.12 7.89 55.82
CA ARG A 611 -36.99 6.56 56.45
C ARG A 611 -35.76 6.28 57.30
N SER A 612 -35.95 6.54 58.59
CA SER A 612 -35.58 5.67 59.70
C SER A 612 -36.46 4.40 59.74
N ILE A 613 -35.88 3.26 60.12
CA ILE A 613 -36.33 2.31 61.16
C ILE A 613 -35.83 0.88 60.85
N ALA A 614 -35.17 0.34 61.88
CA ALA A 614 -34.99 -1.05 62.33
C ALA A 614 -34.26 -2.11 61.47
N SER A 615 -33.37 -2.75 62.22
CA SER A 615 -32.59 -3.97 62.06
C SER A 615 -33.43 -5.24 61.86
N GLU A 616 -32.91 -6.18 61.07
CA GLU A 616 -32.65 -7.55 61.54
C GLU A 616 -31.69 -8.27 60.58
N VAL A 617 -30.87 -9.15 61.16
CA VAL A 617 -29.86 -9.97 60.48
C VAL A 617 -30.47 -11.33 60.20
N GLU A 618 -30.47 -11.77 58.95
CA GLU A 618 -30.72 -13.17 58.60
C GLU A 618 -29.81 -13.62 57.44
N VAL A 619 -29.14 -14.74 57.68
CA VAL A 619 -28.21 -15.42 56.76
C VAL A 619 -29.01 -16.12 55.67
N VAL A 620 -28.80 -15.77 54.41
CA VAL A 620 -29.49 -16.38 53.26
C VAL A 620 -28.54 -17.18 52.39
N ARG A 621 -28.82 -18.48 52.34
CA ARG A 621 -28.38 -19.46 51.33
C ARG A 621 -28.80 -19.03 49.92
N GLU A 622 -27.95 -19.31 48.95
CA GLU A 622 -28.24 -19.20 47.52
C GLU A 622 -29.51 -19.98 47.11
N PRO A 623 -30.26 -19.45 46.13
CA PRO A 623 -30.97 -20.32 45.20
C PRO A 623 -30.65 -20.03 43.73
N SER A 624 -30.40 -21.13 43.03
CA SER A 624 -30.79 -21.47 41.66
C SER A 624 -31.74 -20.48 40.96
N TYR A 625 -31.35 -20.03 39.77
CA TYR A 625 -32.24 -19.37 38.81
C TYR A 625 -32.70 -20.37 37.76
N ASP A 626 -34.02 -20.56 37.74
CA ASP A 626 -34.77 -21.24 36.70
C ASP A 626 -35.39 -20.20 35.73
N VAL A 627 -35.59 -20.63 34.49
CA VAL A 627 -35.89 -19.79 33.32
C VAL A 627 -37.38 -19.48 33.24
N GLY A 628 -37.75 -18.20 33.32
CA GLY A 628 -39.11 -17.70 33.14
C GLY A 628 -39.24 -16.76 31.94
N SER A 629 -40.09 -17.15 31.00
CA SER A 629 -40.54 -16.42 29.82
C SER A 629 -41.26 -15.10 30.13
N GLY A 630 -40.96 -14.03 29.40
CA GLY A 630 -41.67 -12.75 29.45
C GLY A 630 -41.66 -12.00 28.11
N ASP A 631 -42.84 -12.00 27.48
CA ASP A 631 -43.50 -11.04 26.58
C ASP A 631 -42.74 -10.22 25.52
N LEU A 632 -43.02 -10.60 24.27
CA LEU A 632 -42.84 -9.84 23.02
C LEU A 632 -44.17 -9.14 22.66
N GLN A 633 -44.32 -7.86 22.99
CA GLN A 633 -45.45 -7.04 22.49
C GLN A 633 -45.03 -5.66 21.96
N GLY A 634 -43.74 -5.40 21.76
CA GLY A 634 -43.23 -4.12 21.26
C GLY A 634 -42.82 -4.07 19.78
N ILE A 635 -42.93 -5.18 19.01
CA ILE A 635 -42.30 -5.30 17.69
C ILE A 635 -43.30 -5.18 16.52
N GLU A 636 -44.61 -5.25 16.76
CA GLU A 636 -45.60 -5.20 15.67
C GLU A 636 -45.93 -3.79 15.17
N GLU A 637 -45.68 -2.73 15.96
CA GLU A 637 -46.06 -1.36 15.56
C GLU A 637 -45.05 -0.69 14.58
N GLU A 638 -43.80 -1.18 14.53
CA GLU A 638 -42.78 -0.68 13.58
C GLU A 638 -42.85 -1.38 12.21
N ALA A 639 -43.43 -2.58 12.14
CA ALA A 639 -43.57 -3.34 10.90
C ALA A 639 -44.61 -2.73 9.94
N ASP A 640 -45.65 -2.07 10.44
CA ASP A 640 -46.71 -1.51 9.57
C ASP A 640 -46.38 -0.12 9.00
N LYS A 641 -45.51 0.67 9.64
CA LYS A 641 -45.02 1.94 9.08
C LYS A 641 -44.12 1.73 7.86
N SER A 642 -43.35 0.64 7.84
CA SER A 642 -42.47 0.29 6.71
C SER A 642 -43.26 -0.15 5.46
N LYS A 643 -44.41 -0.81 5.62
CA LYS A 643 -45.28 -1.22 4.50
C LYS A 643 -45.93 -0.04 3.78
N VAL A 644 -46.34 1.00 4.52
CA VAL A 644 -46.97 2.20 3.93
C VAL A 644 -45.94 3.00 3.11
N LEU A 645 -44.71 3.12 3.60
CA LEU A 645 -43.62 3.80 2.88
C LEU A 645 -43.18 3.01 1.63
N PHE A 646 -43.21 1.67 1.70
CA PHE A 646 -42.92 0.81 0.55
C PHE A 646 -44.00 0.89 -0.55
N GLN A 647 -45.28 0.96 -0.18
CA GLN A 647 -46.34 1.15 -1.16
C GLN A 647 -46.30 2.55 -1.82
N ALA A 648 -46.01 3.61 -1.06
CA ALA A 648 -45.92 4.96 -1.61
C ALA A 648 -44.77 5.12 -2.63
N SER A 649 -43.65 4.43 -2.40
CA SER A 649 -42.49 4.44 -3.30
C SER A 649 -42.73 3.63 -4.58
N ILE A 650 -43.48 2.52 -4.51
CA ILE A 650 -43.92 1.78 -5.70
C ILE A 650 -44.85 2.62 -6.57
N TRP A 651 -45.85 3.30 -5.98
CA TRP A 651 -46.77 4.15 -6.76
C TRP A 651 -46.06 5.35 -7.40
N SER A 652 -45.05 5.92 -6.74
CA SER A 652 -44.23 6.99 -7.31
C SER A 652 -43.39 6.52 -8.50
N LEU A 653 -42.82 5.32 -8.45
CA LEU A 653 -42.07 4.72 -9.56
C LEU A 653 -42.97 4.38 -10.76
N ILE A 654 -44.19 3.90 -10.51
CA ILE A 654 -45.19 3.64 -11.56
C ILE A 654 -45.59 4.95 -12.25
N ALA A 655 -45.84 6.02 -11.48
CA ALA A 655 -46.16 7.34 -12.03
C ALA A 655 -45.02 7.90 -12.88
N LEU A 656 -43.76 7.75 -12.44
CA LEU A 656 -42.59 8.20 -13.17
C LEU A 656 -42.40 7.43 -14.49
N ALA A 657 -42.58 6.11 -14.46
CA ALA A 657 -42.53 5.27 -15.66
C ALA A 657 -43.62 5.65 -16.67
N PHE A 658 -44.82 5.98 -16.19
CA PHE A 658 -45.92 6.45 -17.03
C PHE A 658 -45.62 7.82 -17.66
N CYS A 659 -45.01 8.76 -16.91
CA CYS A 659 -44.57 10.04 -17.47
C CYS A 659 -43.49 9.88 -18.54
N VAL A 660 -42.51 8.99 -18.35
CA VAL A 660 -41.43 8.76 -19.33
C VAL A 660 -41.95 8.11 -20.60
N LEU A 661 -42.87 7.14 -20.48
CA LEU A 661 -43.50 6.49 -21.64
C LEU A 661 -44.38 7.44 -22.44
N MET A 662 -45.04 8.40 -21.78
CA MET A 662 -45.90 9.38 -22.45
C MET A 662 -45.11 10.55 -23.08
N LEU A 663 -43.93 10.89 -22.55
CA LEU A 663 -43.10 11.99 -23.07
C LEU A 663 -42.10 11.56 -24.15
N SER A 664 -41.72 10.28 -24.20
CA SER A 664 -40.80 9.68 -25.18
C SER A 664 -41.16 9.98 -26.65
N PRO A 665 -42.42 9.83 -27.11
CA PRO A 665 -42.77 10.07 -28.51
C PRO A 665 -42.61 11.55 -28.92
N PHE A 666 -42.89 12.47 -27.99
CA PHE A 666 -42.81 13.91 -28.24
C PHE A 666 -41.36 14.40 -28.36
N VAL A 667 -40.45 13.85 -27.54
CA VAL A 667 -39.03 14.18 -27.59
C VAL A 667 -38.38 13.64 -28.87
N VAL A 668 -38.75 12.44 -29.31
CA VAL A 668 -38.28 11.87 -30.57
C VAL A 668 -38.80 12.66 -31.78
N LEU A 669 -40.06 13.10 -31.76
CA LEU A 669 -40.63 13.95 -32.81
C LEU A 669 -39.98 15.35 -32.86
N LEU A 670 -39.70 15.96 -31.72
CA LEU A 670 -38.99 17.25 -31.64
C LEU A 670 -37.53 17.13 -32.11
N TRP A 671 -36.86 16.03 -31.78
CA TRP A 671 -35.51 15.72 -32.25
C TRP A 671 -35.46 15.52 -33.77
N MET A 672 -36.39 14.75 -34.34
CA MET A 672 -36.51 14.56 -35.79
C MET A 672 -36.86 15.86 -36.53
N ARG A 673 -37.66 16.74 -35.93
CA ARG A 673 -38.04 18.04 -36.51
C ARG A 673 -36.87 19.04 -36.58
N ARG A 674 -35.84 18.91 -35.74
CA ARG A 674 -34.66 19.79 -35.74
C ARG A 674 -33.52 19.32 -36.64
N ARG A 675 -33.38 18.01 -36.91
CA ARG A 675 -32.22 17.47 -37.66
C ARG A 675 -32.46 17.13 -39.12
N LEU A 676 -33.70 16.89 -39.56
CA LEU A 676 -33.97 16.45 -40.93
C LEU A 676 -34.35 17.62 -41.85
N GLY A 677 -33.59 17.76 -42.94
CA GLY A 677 -33.84 18.74 -44.01
C GLY A 677 -35.16 18.46 -44.73
N LYS A 678 -35.74 19.49 -45.38
CA LYS A 678 -37.08 19.43 -46.00
C LYS A 678 -37.27 18.27 -47.00
N GLY A 679 -36.18 17.77 -47.62
CA GLY A 679 -36.20 16.64 -48.56
C GLY A 679 -36.40 15.26 -47.91
N GLU A 680 -35.76 15.01 -46.76
CA GLU A 680 -35.78 13.69 -46.10
C GLU A 680 -37.12 13.40 -45.41
N ARG A 681 -37.88 14.44 -45.03
CA ARG A 681 -39.21 14.27 -44.41
C ARG A 681 -40.25 13.63 -45.32
N ARG A 682 -40.14 13.83 -46.64
CA ARG A 682 -41.10 13.24 -47.61
C ARG A 682 -40.80 11.76 -47.90
N SER A 683 -39.56 11.31 -47.69
CA SER A 683 -39.16 9.91 -47.87
C SER A 683 -39.65 9.03 -46.71
N LEU A 684 -39.45 9.49 -45.47
CA LEU A 684 -39.85 8.73 -44.26
C LEU A 684 -41.38 8.63 -44.10
N LEU A 685 -42.14 9.65 -44.49
CA LEU A 685 -43.61 9.59 -44.47
C LEU A 685 -44.20 8.63 -45.52
N ARG A 686 -43.44 8.27 -46.57
CA ARG A 686 -43.86 7.24 -47.55
C ARG A 686 -43.51 5.82 -47.11
N GLN A 687 -42.57 5.63 -46.18
CA GLN A 687 -42.22 4.31 -45.64
C GLN A 687 -43.06 3.91 -44.42
N GLY A 688 -43.62 4.87 -43.66
CA GLY A 688 -44.46 4.60 -42.49
C GLY A 688 -45.96 4.38 -42.76
N SER A 689 -46.42 4.44 -44.02
CA SER A 689 -47.82 4.12 -44.40
C SER A 689 -47.96 2.77 -45.12
N ARG A 690 -46.90 1.96 -45.10
CA ARG A 690 -46.94 0.50 -45.31
C ARG A 690 -46.67 -0.15 -43.95
#